data_AF-A0A107EXR8-F1
#
_entry.id   AF-A0A107EXR8-F1
#
_cell.length_a   1.000
_cell.length_b   1.000
_cell.length_c   1.000
_cell.angle_alpha   90.00
_cell.angle_beta   90.00
_cell.angle_gamma   90.00
#
_symmetry.space_group_name_H-M   'P 1'
#
loop_
_entity.id
_entity.type
_entity.pdbx_description
1 polymer ?
#
loop_
_entity_poly.entity_id
_entity_poly.type
_entity_poly.pdbx_seq_one_letter_code
_entity_poly.pdbx_strand_id
1 'polypeptide(L)'
;MRVIIGLVEHIGDIVACEPVARYAKMKYPECEVTWVVDKAYRELVDTNPHVDKTIAVECLTDWIKISRHDSYDKVIDLHVNYRVCSHCRIPLIKEHGNPFINAFEWLDHGALLEAFSVGAGLPKLSAAPQLYLGENHARAVDSLGLPNEYCVIHRESNNVEKDWTGEKWESLANWIAQNLKLPIVEIGVSKDGVVSPLSGRAVDLVNKTSILETAEVIRRARFFIGVDSGPAHLANAVGTPGVILLGRMGAFRQYTPYTGLYGSDAPEVQLARNLTGPARELPVQEVIDATRYVAEILNGRRDRAACACPQSTAVVQGKAAADPSEPTTSPEDRALVRESALYDEAWYVLHYPDVESSGMDPVAHYLSVGGRLGYRPGPDFDGEGYLNRNSDVASSGMNPLLHYIKFGANEGREVRKPGRIGSPEPEQPQAGGHQSMAGLMGETAALPLELKDPVPVSEVPRTFAFYLPQFHPIAENNWAHGMGFTEWNNVIKSKPLFPGHYQPKVPGELGYYDLRSFDVMREQVDLALAHGISGFCFYYYYFHGKKLLYKPIENYIRSDLKMPFFFLWANENWSKRWDGGDQEVIIEQHHSPEDDVAFIHELFPVFEDERYTKVNGKPVLMIYKAHLFPDVLSTTEIWREEMAKRGFPGIYLVMVDDWSADPAQPRQLGFDASYEIPSNVTPSDVLYEDAESLGLQDDFTGRIVDYDKFAKFHMSRSFPEYRRFRTVMLPWDNTARYGSRAIVHVNTQTDAYKTWLSQAMLDTYTRYPAEERFVFLHSWNEWCEGTYLESDGKSGRRYLEQTRDAIEEVRNAVMVGLNAKEAHAVALLRRIHREKDEGAFRILQATRVQLASLARARDTLSQTLHETQLELARTQTALDEALEMLRMRRGNGQPTPELGRGLTRRLKSIVRG
;
A
#
# COMPACT_ATOMS: atom_id res chain seq x y z
N MET A 1 -35.07 19.35 19.64
CA MET A 1 -34.49 18.75 18.41
C MET A 1 -33.86 17.41 18.78
N ARG A 2 -34.05 16.36 18.01
CA ARG A 2 -33.51 15.01 18.27
C ARG A 2 -32.24 14.79 17.45
N VAL A 3 -31.11 14.62 18.12
CA VAL A 3 -29.80 14.31 17.53
C VAL A 3 -29.49 12.86 17.81
N ILE A 4 -29.00 12.13 16.80
CA ILE A 4 -28.48 10.78 17.00
C ILE A 4 -26.99 10.73 16.63
N ILE A 5 -26.18 10.18 17.54
CA ILE A 5 -24.74 9.96 17.35
C ILE A 5 -24.52 8.46 17.18
N GLY A 6 -23.85 8.06 16.10
CA GLY A 6 -23.47 6.68 15.84
C GLY A 6 -21.97 6.46 15.96
N LEU A 7 -21.55 5.72 16.98
CA LEU A 7 -20.22 5.14 17.08
C LEU A 7 -20.32 3.84 17.89
N VAL A 8 -20.45 2.72 17.18
CA VAL A 8 -20.92 1.45 17.74
C VAL A 8 -19.83 0.74 18.53
N GLU A 9 -18.60 0.69 18.01
CA GLU A 9 -17.56 -0.22 18.48
C GLU A 9 -16.22 0.48 18.71
N HIS A 10 -15.35 -0.18 19.47
CA HIS A 10 -14.03 0.25 19.95
C HIS A 10 -14.05 1.31 21.07
N ILE A 11 -13.53 0.91 22.25
CA ILE A 11 -13.38 1.77 23.43
C ILE A 11 -12.59 3.05 23.10
N GLY A 12 -11.47 2.94 22.37
CA GLY A 12 -10.62 4.08 22.03
C GLY A 12 -11.34 5.14 21.20
N ASP A 13 -12.01 4.70 20.13
CA ASP A 13 -12.82 5.53 19.24
C ASP A 13 -13.94 6.25 20.02
N ILE A 14 -14.72 5.51 20.82
CA ILE A 14 -15.85 6.03 21.60
C ILE A 14 -15.38 7.09 22.61
N VAL A 15 -14.31 6.79 23.36
CA VAL A 15 -13.76 7.71 24.36
C VAL A 15 -13.15 8.95 23.70
N ALA A 16 -12.41 8.79 22.60
CA ALA A 16 -11.86 9.93 21.86
C ALA A 16 -12.96 10.84 21.29
N CYS A 17 -14.08 10.28 20.85
CA CYS A 17 -15.18 11.04 20.23
C CYS A 17 -16.21 11.58 21.22
N GLU A 18 -16.06 11.33 22.52
CA GLU A 18 -16.94 11.86 23.57
C GLU A 18 -17.23 13.38 23.46
N PRO A 19 -16.26 14.26 23.11
CA PRO A 19 -16.51 15.70 22.93
C PRO A 19 -17.58 16.05 21.89
N VAL A 20 -17.98 15.12 21.01
CA VAL A 20 -19.08 15.32 20.05
C VAL A 20 -20.43 15.48 20.76
N ALA A 21 -20.68 14.76 21.87
CA ALA A 21 -21.90 14.93 22.66
C ALA A 21 -21.92 16.31 23.35
N ARG A 22 -20.80 16.73 23.93
CA ARG A 22 -20.64 18.09 24.48
C ARG A 22 -20.88 19.15 23.41
N TYR A 23 -20.26 19.02 22.24
CA TYR A 23 -20.45 19.94 21.12
C TYR A 23 -21.92 20.02 20.67
N ALA A 24 -22.63 18.89 20.59
CA ALA A 24 -24.04 18.86 20.24
C ALA A 24 -24.89 19.64 21.25
N LYS A 25 -24.69 19.41 22.57
CA LYS A 25 -25.38 20.16 23.63
C LYS A 25 -25.00 21.65 23.66
N MET A 26 -23.73 22.00 23.47
CA MET A 26 -23.28 23.40 23.41
C MET A 26 -23.87 24.16 22.22
N LYS A 27 -23.89 23.54 21.03
CA LYS A 27 -24.41 24.16 19.81
C LYS A 27 -25.95 24.17 19.75
N TYR A 28 -26.60 23.25 20.44
CA TYR A 28 -28.05 23.14 20.50
C TYR A 28 -28.50 22.79 21.95
N PRO A 29 -28.62 23.78 22.85
CA PRO A 29 -28.90 23.53 24.28
C PRO A 29 -30.14 22.66 24.53
N GLU A 30 -31.23 22.91 23.79
CA GLU A 30 -32.51 22.18 23.88
C GLU A 30 -32.56 20.92 22.97
N CYS A 31 -31.42 20.31 22.65
CA CYS A 31 -31.39 19.04 21.91
C CYS A 31 -31.42 17.82 22.83
N GLU A 32 -32.13 16.80 22.38
CA GLU A 32 -32.10 15.45 22.93
C GLU A 32 -31.07 14.64 22.13
N VAL A 33 -30.00 14.22 22.78
CA VAL A 33 -28.89 13.45 22.21
C VAL A 33 -29.10 11.97 22.53
N THR A 34 -29.31 11.18 21.48
CA THR A 34 -29.31 9.72 21.53
C THR A 34 -27.98 9.20 21.01
N TRP A 35 -27.30 8.32 21.74
CA TRP A 35 -26.05 7.68 21.26
C TRP A 35 -26.29 6.18 21.00
N VAL A 36 -25.86 5.70 19.84
CA VAL A 36 -25.95 4.29 19.43
C VAL A 36 -24.60 3.61 19.63
N VAL A 37 -24.58 2.55 20.44
CA VAL A 37 -23.35 1.87 20.88
C VAL A 37 -23.58 0.35 20.97
N ASP A 38 -22.53 -0.45 20.79
CA ASP A 38 -22.58 -1.87 21.10
C ASP A 38 -22.87 -2.08 22.59
N LYS A 39 -23.65 -3.11 22.91
CA LYS A 39 -24.00 -3.49 24.28
C LYS A 39 -22.79 -3.64 25.21
N ALA A 40 -21.64 -4.10 24.71
CA ALA A 40 -20.40 -4.27 25.47
C ALA A 40 -19.73 -2.95 25.90
N TYR A 41 -20.01 -1.83 25.22
CA TYR A 41 -19.41 -0.52 25.51
C TYR A 41 -20.40 0.47 26.14
N ARG A 42 -21.64 0.03 26.40
CA ARG A 42 -22.74 0.88 26.88
C ARG A 42 -22.42 1.69 28.14
N GLU A 43 -21.61 1.16 29.07
CA GLU A 43 -21.26 1.85 30.31
C GLU A 43 -20.53 3.20 30.08
N LEU A 44 -19.72 3.31 29.01
CA LEU A 44 -19.04 4.54 28.61
C LEU A 44 -20.00 5.67 28.24
N VAL A 45 -21.21 5.31 27.81
CA VAL A 45 -22.21 6.22 27.24
C VAL A 45 -23.30 6.55 28.25
N ASP A 46 -23.82 5.53 28.96
CA ASP A 46 -24.88 5.68 29.97
C ASP A 46 -24.51 6.59 31.14
N THR A 47 -23.23 6.87 31.36
CA THR A 47 -22.73 7.77 32.41
C THR A 47 -22.50 9.21 31.95
N ASN A 48 -22.59 9.49 30.64
CA ASN A 48 -22.31 10.81 30.08
C ASN A 48 -23.51 11.77 30.27
N PRO A 49 -23.36 12.89 31.01
CA PRO A 49 -24.46 13.83 31.27
C PRO A 49 -24.93 14.60 30.02
N HIS A 50 -24.21 14.50 28.90
CA HIS A 50 -24.57 15.11 27.61
C HIS A 50 -25.31 14.15 26.68
N VAL A 51 -25.57 12.91 27.10
CA VAL A 51 -26.36 11.90 26.36
C VAL A 51 -27.65 11.61 27.15
N ASP A 52 -28.80 11.92 26.55
CA ASP A 52 -30.11 11.74 27.20
C ASP A 52 -30.64 10.31 27.05
N LYS A 53 -30.23 9.61 25.98
CA LYS A 53 -30.67 8.25 25.64
C LYS A 53 -29.55 7.42 25.03
N THR A 54 -29.47 6.15 25.41
CA THR A 54 -28.57 5.17 24.77
C THR A 54 -29.36 4.09 24.06
N ILE A 55 -28.98 3.76 22.82
CA ILE A 55 -29.49 2.61 22.08
C ILE A 55 -28.37 1.57 21.97
N ALA A 56 -28.58 0.42 22.61
CA ALA A 56 -27.70 -0.73 22.45
C ALA A 56 -28.01 -1.45 21.12
N VAL A 57 -26.98 -1.77 20.35
CA VAL A 57 -27.05 -2.60 19.13
C VAL A 57 -26.13 -3.82 19.25
N GLU A 58 -26.30 -4.79 18.36
CA GLU A 58 -25.46 -6.01 18.29
C GLU A 58 -24.35 -5.88 17.23
N CYS A 59 -24.47 -4.96 16.26
CA CYS A 59 -23.41 -4.70 15.27
C CYS A 59 -23.60 -3.37 14.49
N LEU A 60 -22.57 -2.99 13.72
CA LEU A 60 -22.58 -1.84 12.80
C LEU A 60 -23.74 -1.88 11.78
N THR A 61 -24.22 -3.06 11.39
CA THR A 61 -25.35 -3.20 10.44
C THR A 61 -26.65 -2.64 11.00
N ASP A 62 -26.84 -2.68 12.33
CA ASP A 62 -28.04 -2.13 12.95
C ASP A 62 -27.98 -0.60 13.02
N TRP A 63 -26.78 -0.03 13.23
CA TRP A 63 -26.55 1.40 13.01
C TRP A 63 -26.93 1.83 11.59
N ILE A 64 -26.48 1.09 10.55
CA ILE A 64 -26.83 1.36 9.13
C ILE A 64 -28.35 1.38 8.89
N LYS A 65 -29.14 0.61 9.65
CA LYS A 65 -30.62 0.64 9.56
C LYS A 65 -31.22 1.82 10.32
N ILE A 66 -30.69 2.12 11.51
CA ILE A 66 -31.19 3.17 12.40
C ILE A 66 -30.90 4.57 11.81
N SER A 67 -29.70 4.80 11.28
CA SER A 67 -29.30 6.09 10.71
C SER A 67 -30.16 6.51 9.52
N ARG A 68 -30.61 5.53 8.73
CA ARG A 68 -31.48 5.70 7.55
C ARG A 68 -32.97 5.95 7.87
N HIS A 69 -33.37 5.95 9.14
CA HIS A 69 -34.76 6.13 9.52
C HIS A 69 -35.04 7.61 9.83
N ASP A 70 -36.14 8.17 9.30
CA ASP A 70 -36.60 9.56 9.49
C ASP A 70 -37.07 9.90 10.94
N SER A 71 -36.53 9.22 11.95
CA SER A 71 -36.86 9.38 13.37
C SER A 71 -36.02 10.47 14.07
N TYR A 72 -35.02 11.05 13.41
CA TYR A 72 -34.09 12.00 14.02
C TYR A 72 -33.90 13.22 13.14
N ASP A 73 -33.79 14.39 13.77
CA ASP A 73 -33.70 15.68 13.07
C ASP A 73 -32.25 15.95 12.61
N LYS A 74 -31.27 15.29 13.23
CA LYS A 74 -29.85 15.32 12.84
C LYS A 74 -29.15 14.01 13.14
N VAL A 75 -28.51 13.43 12.13
CA VAL A 75 -27.69 12.21 12.23
C VAL A 75 -26.21 12.58 12.19
N ILE A 76 -25.46 12.16 13.20
CA ILE A 76 -24.01 12.34 13.34
C ILE A 76 -23.37 10.95 13.28
N ASP A 77 -22.99 10.52 12.08
CA ASP A 77 -22.30 9.25 11.87
C ASP A 77 -20.79 9.44 12.05
N LEU A 78 -20.24 8.97 13.16
CA LEU A 78 -18.80 9.10 13.46
C LEU A 78 -17.96 7.97 12.85
N HIS A 79 -18.58 6.91 12.32
CA HIS A 79 -17.82 5.84 11.66
C HIS A 79 -17.16 6.34 10.38
N VAL A 80 -15.98 5.81 10.06
CA VAL A 80 -15.32 6.06 8.77
C VAL A 80 -16.05 5.36 7.62
N ASN A 81 -16.11 6.00 6.45
CA ASN A 81 -16.74 5.41 5.26
C ASN A 81 -16.02 4.12 4.82
N TYR A 82 -16.74 3.19 4.22
CA TYR A 82 -16.29 1.84 3.85
C TYR A 82 -15.83 0.92 5.01
N ARG A 83 -16.07 1.30 6.27
CA ARG A 83 -15.89 0.40 7.43
C ARG A 83 -16.75 -0.86 7.23
N VAL A 84 -16.13 -2.04 7.20
CA VAL A 84 -16.82 -3.32 7.07
C VAL A 84 -17.27 -3.82 8.44
N CYS A 85 -18.56 -4.10 8.60
CA CYS A 85 -19.12 -4.69 9.81
C CYS A 85 -18.41 -6.03 10.14
N SER A 86 -17.80 -6.11 11.32
CA SER A 86 -17.09 -7.29 11.81
C SER A 86 -17.99 -8.54 11.85
N HIS A 87 -19.25 -8.37 12.24
CA HIS A 87 -20.24 -9.45 12.34
C HIS A 87 -20.89 -9.84 11.00
N CYS A 88 -21.50 -8.89 10.28
CA CYS A 88 -22.28 -9.18 9.06
C CYS A 88 -21.51 -9.07 7.74
N ARG A 89 -20.25 -8.59 7.76
CA ARG A 89 -19.43 -8.30 6.56
C ARG A 89 -20.03 -7.30 5.56
N ILE A 90 -21.05 -6.53 5.98
CA ILE A 90 -21.64 -5.45 5.19
C ILE A 90 -20.79 -4.18 5.36
N PRO A 91 -20.38 -3.50 4.27
CA PRO A 91 -19.71 -2.20 4.35
C PRO A 91 -20.70 -1.08 4.69
N LEU A 92 -20.30 -0.18 5.57
CA LEU A 92 -20.94 1.13 5.73
C LEU A 92 -20.65 1.98 4.49
N ILE A 93 -21.69 2.33 3.75
CA ILE A 93 -21.65 3.40 2.75
C ILE A 93 -22.28 4.62 3.43
N LYS A 94 -21.52 5.69 3.59
CA LYS A 94 -21.96 6.88 4.34
C LYS A 94 -22.99 7.70 3.56
N GLU A 95 -24.17 7.87 4.15
CA GLU A 95 -25.22 8.77 3.67
C GLU A 95 -25.29 10.10 4.45
N HIS A 96 -24.64 10.16 5.61
CA HIS A 96 -24.56 11.34 6.46
C HIS A 96 -23.11 11.73 6.74
N GLY A 97 -22.83 13.04 6.74
CA GLY A 97 -21.50 13.58 6.96
C GLY A 97 -20.64 13.62 5.70
N ASN A 98 -19.34 13.45 5.88
CA ASN A 98 -18.33 13.53 4.83
C ASN A 98 -17.89 12.11 4.42
N PRO A 99 -18.23 11.63 3.20
CA PRO A 99 -17.87 10.30 2.74
C PRO A 99 -16.40 10.15 2.31
N PHE A 100 -15.63 11.24 2.22
CA PHE A 100 -14.21 11.19 1.87
C PHE A 100 -13.38 10.59 3.01
N ILE A 101 -13.72 10.86 4.28
CA ILE A 101 -13.02 10.25 5.43
C ILE A 101 -13.40 8.77 5.52
N ASN A 102 -12.46 7.90 5.13
CA ASN A 102 -12.70 6.46 4.99
C ASN A 102 -11.69 5.60 5.75
N ALA A 103 -11.98 4.30 5.81
CA ALA A 103 -11.23 3.27 6.51
C ALA A 103 -9.80 3.00 5.99
N PHE A 104 -9.23 3.86 5.14
CA PHE A 104 -7.88 3.73 4.61
C PHE A 104 -7.00 4.96 4.87
N GLU A 105 -7.59 6.16 5.07
CA GLU A 105 -6.85 7.43 5.20
C GLU A 105 -7.26 8.29 6.41
N TRP A 106 -8.16 7.82 7.30
CA TRP A 106 -8.70 8.65 8.37
C TRP A 106 -7.67 9.28 9.32
N LEU A 107 -6.60 8.56 9.69
CA LEU A 107 -5.53 9.11 10.55
C LEU A 107 -4.64 10.14 9.84
N ASP A 108 -4.67 10.22 8.50
CA ASP A 108 -3.99 11.29 7.76
C ASP A 108 -4.70 12.65 7.94
N HIS A 109 -5.96 12.64 8.42
CA HIS A 109 -6.71 13.84 8.78
C HIS A 109 -6.49 14.33 10.22
N GLY A 110 -5.71 13.58 11.03
CA GLY A 110 -5.30 13.94 12.38
C GLY A 110 -5.69 12.90 13.44
N ALA A 111 -5.92 13.36 14.67
CA ALA A 111 -6.34 12.49 15.77
C ALA A 111 -7.73 11.86 15.54
N LEU A 112 -8.14 10.87 16.34
CA LEU A 112 -9.41 10.15 16.12
C LEU A 112 -10.62 11.09 16.15
N LEU A 113 -10.73 11.95 17.16
CA LEU A 113 -11.79 12.96 17.26
C LEU A 113 -11.79 13.90 16.05
N GLU A 114 -10.60 14.34 15.63
CA GLU A 114 -10.41 15.25 14.50
C GLU A 114 -10.89 14.64 13.18
N ALA A 115 -10.49 13.40 12.91
CA ALA A 115 -10.88 12.66 11.71
C ALA A 115 -12.37 12.32 11.73
N PHE A 116 -12.90 11.83 12.86
CA PHE A 116 -14.27 11.35 12.95
C PHE A 116 -15.28 12.50 12.98
N SER A 117 -14.95 13.64 13.59
CA SER A 117 -15.78 14.85 13.54
C SER A 117 -15.89 15.40 12.11
N VAL A 118 -14.78 15.57 11.39
CA VAL A 118 -14.78 15.93 9.96
C VAL A 118 -15.54 14.88 9.15
N GLY A 119 -15.33 13.59 9.44
CA GLY A 119 -16.04 12.47 8.83
C GLY A 119 -17.55 12.52 9.05
N ALA A 120 -18.03 13.00 10.19
CA ALA A 120 -19.45 13.18 10.48
C ALA A 120 -20.04 14.48 9.89
N GLY A 121 -19.24 15.28 9.16
CA GLY A 121 -19.66 16.59 8.64
C GLY A 121 -19.76 17.66 9.72
N LEU A 122 -19.06 17.48 10.85
CA LEU A 122 -18.88 18.51 11.87
C LEU A 122 -17.59 19.30 11.58
N PRO A 123 -17.43 20.50 12.19
CA PRO A 123 -16.12 21.13 12.33
C PRO A 123 -15.05 20.18 12.86
N LYS A 124 -13.79 20.37 12.46
CA LYS A 124 -12.65 19.60 13.00
C LYS A 124 -12.52 19.87 14.50
N LEU A 125 -12.92 18.92 15.34
CA LEU A 125 -12.83 19.02 16.80
C LEU A 125 -11.50 18.42 17.29
N SER A 126 -10.81 19.10 18.19
CA SER A 126 -9.54 18.65 18.81
C SER A 126 -9.52 18.80 20.34
N ALA A 127 -10.69 18.94 20.97
CA ALA A 127 -10.84 19.04 22.41
C ALA A 127 -10.44 17.76 23.18
N ALA A 128 -10.13 17.90 24.47
CA ALA A 128 -9.82 16.77 25.33
C ALA A 128 -11.07 15.89 25.60
N PRO A 129 -10.96 14.56 25.50
CA PRO A 129 -12.02 13.65 25.92
C PRO A 129 -12.18 13.64 27.45
N GLN A 130 -13.37 13.31 27.95
CA GLN A 130 -13.65 13.16 29.38
C GLN A 130 -14.38 11.84 29.69
N LEU A 131 -14.27 11.38 30.93
CA LEU A 131 -15.02 10.23 31.46
C LEU A 131 -15.73 10.59 32.77
N TYR A 132 -16.95 10.11 32.92
CA TYR A 132 -17.88 10.55 33.97
C TYR A 132 -18.02 9.49 35.06
N LEU A 133 -17.03 9.43 35.95
CA LEU A 133 -16.92 8.39 36.99
C LEU A 133 -17.76 8.73 38.24
N GLY A 134 -18.85 7.98 38.45
CA GLY A 134 -19.66 8.05 39.67
C GLY A 134 -19.11 7.27 40.88
N GLU A 135 -19.67 7.53 42.08
CA GLU A 135 -19.24 6.93 43.37
C GLU A 135 -19.21 5.40 43.42
N ASN A 136 -19.99 4.72 42.57
CA ASN A 136 -20.00 3.25 42.51
C ASN A 136 -18.65 2.69 42.05
N HIS A 137 -18.03 3.30 41.04
CA HIS A 137 -16.71 2.89 40.54
C HIS A 137 -15.63 3.16 41.59
N ALA A 138 -15.71 4.30 42.28
CA ALA A 138 -14.80 4.63 43.38
C ALA A 138 -14.87 3.57 44.49
N ARG A 139 -16.07 3.19 44.95
CA ARG A 139 -16.26 2.15 45.97
C ARG A 139 -15.84 0.76 45.50
N ALA A 140 -16.05 0.43 44.22
CA ALA A 140 -15.57 -0.82 43.65
C ALA A 140 -14.03 -0.89 43.67
N VAL A 141 -13.34 0.18 43.26
CA VAL A 141 -11.87 0.26 43.30
C VAL A 141 -11.33 0.31 44.73
N ASP A 142 -12.03 0.93 45.68
CA ASP A 142 -11.68 0.88 47.11
C ASP A 142 -11.67 -0.59 47.62
N SER A 143 -12.63 -1.40 47.16
CA SER A 143 -12.74 -2.81 47.57
C SER A 143 -11.61 -3.72 47.05
N LEU A 144 -10.87 -3.27 46.02
CA LEU A 144 -9.70 -3.98 45.48
C LEU A 144 -8.48 -3.90 46.41
N GLY A 145 -8.46 -2.98 47.37
CA GLY A 145 -7.35 -2.84 48.34
C GLY A 145 -6.01 -2.47 47.70
N LEU A 146 -6.03 -1.67 46.63
CA LEU A 146 -4.83 -1.27 45.90
C LEU A 146 -3.86 -0.44 46.76
N PRO A 147 -2.55 -0.44 46.46
CA PRO A 147 -1.57 0.41 47.15
C PRO A 147 -1.92 1.90 47.06
N ASN A 148 -1.47 2.70 48.05
CA ASN A 148 -1.67 4.15 48.04
C ASN A 148 -0.98 4.86 46.85
N GLU A 149 0.12 4.29 46.34
CA GLU A 149 0.79 4.75 45.12
C GLU A 149 1.17 3.53 44.27
N TYR A 150 0.90 3.60 42.97
CA TYR A 150 1.26 2.59 41.98
C TYR A 150 1.34 3.21 40.58
N CYS A 151 1.96 2.50 39.64
CA CYS A 151 1.78 2.73 38.20
C CYS A 151 0.93 1.63 37.58
N VAL A 152 0.22 1.95 36.50
CA VAL A 152 -0.57 0.99 35.74
C VAL A 152 0.19 0.55 34.50
N ILE A 153 0.21 -0.75 34.20
CA ILE A 153 0.71 -1.30 32.93
C ILE A 153 -0.42 -1.98 32.17
N HIS A 154 -0.48 -1.71 30.86
CA HIS A 154 -1.37 -2.38 29.92
C HIS A 154 -0.60 -2.84 28.66
N ARG A 155 -0.63 -4.15 28.36
CA ARG A 155 0.35 -4.81 27.49
C ARG A 155 -0.13 -5.22 26.09
N GLU A 156 -1.42 -5.45 25.92
CA GLU A 156 -2.02 -6.21 24.82
C GLU A 156 -3.16 -5.43 24.17
N SER A 157 -3.26 -5.50 22.84
CA SER A 157 -4.31 -4.86 22.07
C SER A 157 -5.02 -5.85 21.14
N ASN A 158 -6.06 -5.39 20.44
CA ASN A 158 -6.71 -6.19 19.40
C ASN A 158 -5.86 -6.32 18.11
N ASN A 159 -4.69 -5.66 18.02
CA ASN A 159 -3.77 -5.78 16.89
C ASN A 159 -2.35 -6.10 17.39
N VAL A 160 -1.90 -7.34 17.13
CA VAL A 160 -0.59 -7.88 17.55
C VAL A 160 0.61 -7.05 17.07
N GLU A 161 0.48 -6.22 16.03
CA GLU A 161 1.54 -5.29 15.59
C GLU A 161 1.83 -4.16 16.60
N LYS A 162 0.84 -3.80 17.44
CA LYS A 162 1.00 -2.80 18.51
C LYS A 162 1.54 -3.37 19.81
N ASP A 163 1.52 -4.69 19.97
CA ASP A 163 1.88 -5.34 21.22
C ASP A 163 3.41 -5.34 21.43
N TRP A 164 3.85 -5.33 22.69
CA TRP A 164 5.28 -5.43 23.04
C TRP A 164 5.59 -6.78 23.69
N THR A 165 6.79 -7.32 23.50
CA THR A 165 7.07 -8.72 23.88
C THR A 165 7.17 -8.92 25.40
N GLY A 166 6.80 -10.11 25.88
CA GLY A 166 6.76 -10.42 27.32
C GLY A 166 8.09 -10.17 28.05
N GLU A 167 9.21 -10.60 27.46
CA GLU A 167 10.56 -10.38 27.99
C GLU A 167 10.89 -8.88 28.18
N LYS A 168 10.41 -8.03 27.27
CA LYS A 168 10.60 -6.58 27.34
C LYS A 168 9.73 -5.95 28.42
N TRP A 169 8.47 -6.40 28.58
CA TRP A 169 7.61 -6.02 29.70
C TRP A 169 8.21 -6.43 31.06
N GLU A 170 8.74 -7.65 31.18
CA GLU A 170 9.45 -8.09 32.39
C GLU A 170 10.65 -7.21 32.69
N SER A 171 11.45 -6.87 31.68
CA SER A 171 12.64 -6.03 31.83
C SER A 171 12.26 -4.63 32.36
N LEU A 172 11.20 -4.02 31.81
CA LEU A 172 10.67 -2.75 32.30
C LEU A 172 10.11 -2.85 33.73
N ALA A 173 9.33 -3.89 34.03
CA ALA A 173 8.75 -4.09 35.36
C ALA A 173 9.82 -4.31 36.45
N ASN A 174 10.86 -5.10 36.14
CA ASN A 174 12.02 -5.27 37.01
C ASN A 174 12.75 -3.93 37.23
N TRP A 175 12.91 -3.10 36.19
CA TRP A 175 13.51 -1.77 36.31
C TRP A 175 12.68 -0.84 37.20
N ILE A 176 11.35 -0.78 37.03
CA ILE A 176 10.43 0.01 37.86
C ILE A 176 10.53 -0.41 39.34
N ALA A 177 10.46 -1.71 39.61
CA ALA A 177 10.54 -2.24 40.98
C ALA A 177 11.87 -1.91 41.67
N GLN A 178 12.99 -1.96 40.94
CA GLN A 178 14.32 -1.68 41.49
C GLN A 178 14.60 -0.17 41.68
N ASN A 179 14.24 0.65 40.69
CA ASN A 179 14.67 2.05 40.61
C ASN A 179 13.62 3.03 41.14
N LEU A 180 12.34 2.81 40.81
CA LEU A 180 11.24 3.64 41.28
C LEU A 180 10.60 3.12 42.58
N LYS A 181 10.80 1.83 42.90
CA LYS A 181 10.21 1.13 44.06
C LYS A 181 8.68 1.27 44.12
N LEU A 182 8.06 1.39 42.96
CA LEU A 182 6.64 1.66 42.80
C LEU A 182 5.91 0.32 42.50
N PRO A 183 4.84 -0.02 43.24
CA PRO A 183 3.98 -1.15 42.89
C PRO A 183 3.40 -1.01 41.48
N ILE A 184 3.26 -2.15 40.80
CA ILE A 184 2.69 -2.23 39.46
C ILE A 184 1.28 -2.84 39.58
N VAL A 185 0.30 -2.22 38.93
CA VAL A 185 -1.04 -2.79 38.71
C VAL A 185 -1.17 -3.12 37.22
N GLU A 186 -1.50 -4.36 36.89
CA GLU A 186 -1.70 -4.80 35.50
C GLU A 186 -3.20 -4.81 35.17
N ILE A 187 -3.57 -4.22 34.03
CA ILE A 187 -4.96 -4.17 33.55
C ILE A 187 -5.08 -4.63 32.09
N GLY A 188 -6.29 -5.01 31.72
CA GLY A 188 -6.66 -5.30 30.33
C GLY A 188 -7.60 -6.48 30.21
N VAL A 189 -7.78 -6.92 28.97
CA VAL A 189 -8.50 -8.15 28.62
C VAL A 189 -7.53 -9.10 27.95
N SER A 190 -7.48 -10.36 28.38
CA SER A 190 -6.67 -11.41 27.73
C SER A 190 -7.40 -12.74 27.69
N LYS A 191 -6.95 -13.68 26.85
CA LYS A 191 -7.62 -14.96 26.63
C LYS A 191 -7.35 -15.95 27.77
N ASP A 192 -8.36 -16.74 28.12
CA ASP A 192 -8.24 -17.78 29.15
C ASP A 192 -7.05 -18.71 28.90
N GLY A 193 -6.20 -18.88 29.91
CA GLY A 193 -5.02 -19.74 29.87
C GLY A 193 -3.71 -19.06 29.49
N VAL A 194 -3.71 -17.78 29.09
CA VAL A 194 -2.46 -17.01 28.91
C VAL A 194 -1.95 -16.53 30.27
N VAL A 195 -0.74 -16.93 30.64
CA VAL A 195 -0.09 -16.47 31.89
C VAL A 195 0.60 -15.13 31.62
N SER A 196 0.30 -14.11 32.43
CA SER A 196 0.96 -12.80 32.30
C SER A 196 2.48 -12.91 32.55
N PRO A 197 3.33 -12.26 31.73
CA PRO A 197 4.76 -12.11 32.00
C PRO A 197 5.03 -11.34 33.30
N LEU A 198 4.08 -10.53 33.78
CA LEU A 198 4.19 -9.79 35.04
C LEU A 198 3.71 -10.59 36.27
N SER A 199 3.38 -11.87 36.10
CA SER A 199 2.97 -12.75 37.19
C SER A 199 3.99 -12.75 38.34
N GLY A 200 3.50 -12.57 39.57
CA GLY A 200 4.31 -12.41 40.78
C GLY A 200 5.03 -11.07 40.93
N ARG A 201 4.88 -10.13 39.98
CA ARG A 201 5.51 -8.78 39.99
C ARG A 201 4.50 -7.63 39.98
N ALA A 202 3.27 -7.87 39.51
CA ALA A 202 2.18 -6.90 39.49
C ALA A 202 0.95 -7.40 40.27
N VAL A 203 0.12 -6.46 40.73
CA VAL A 203 -1.27 -6.73 41.13
C VAL A 203 -2.08 -6.95 39.85
N ASP A 204 -2.48 -8.19 39.62
CA ASP A 204 -3.21 -8.60 38.42
C ASP A 204 -4.71 -8.25 38.54
N LEU A 205 -5.17 -7.31 37.71
CA LEU A 205 -6.59 -6.97 37.49
C LEU A 205 -7.06 -7.34 36.05
N VAL A 206 -6.30 -8.12 35.30
CA VAL A 206 -6.67 -8.55 33.94
C VAL A 206 -7.95 -9.39 34.01
N ASN A 207 -8.94 -9.06 33.16
CA ASN A 207 -10.29 -9.64 33.17
C ASN A 207 -11.11 -9.47 34.49
N LYS A 208 -10.70 -8.59 35.43
CA LYS A 208 -11.33 -8.47 36.78
C LYS A 208 -12.08 -7.17 37.04
N THR A 209 -12.12 -6.25 36.09
CA THR A 209 -12.75 -4.93 36.22
C THR A 209 -13.54 -4.58 34.97
N SER A 210 -14.63 -3.82 35.13
CA SER A 210 -15.37 -3.15 34.05
C SER A 210 -14.55 -2.01 33.43
N ILE A 211 -15.04 -1.42 32.34
CA ILE A 211 -14.31 -0.35 31.63
C ILE A 211 -14.21 0.90 32.53
N LEU A 212 -15.27 1.25 33.27
CA LEU A 212 -15.25 2.42 34.16
C LEU A 212 -14.51 2.17 35.48
N GLU A 213 -14.52 0.94 36.01
CA GLU A 213 -13.62 0.58 37.13
C GLU A 213 -12.16 0.63 36.69
N THR A 214 -11.84 0.16 35.47
CA THR A 214 -10.51 0.29 34.87
C THR A 214 -10.09 1.76 34.77
N ALA A 215 -10.97 2.64 34.31
CA ALA A 215 -10.71 4.08 34.24
C ALA A 215 -10.47 4.70 35.63
N GLU A 216 -11.19 4.28 36.66
CA GLU A 216 -10.98 4.74 38.05
C GLU A 216 -9.65 4.23 38.64
N VAL A 217 -9.23 3.00 38.33
CA VAL A 217 -7.88 2.49 38.65
C VAL A 217 -6.80 3.34 37.97
N ILE A 218 -6.97 3.67 36.69
CA ILE A 218 -6.02 4.51 35.95
C ILE A 218 -5.99 5.95 36.52
N ARG A 219 -7.14 6.54 36.85
CA ARG A 219 -7.23 7.91 37.41
C ARG A 219 -6.50 8.07 38.74
N ARG A 220 -6.42 7.00 39.54
CA ARG A 220 -5.71 6.95 40.82
C ARG A 220 -4.22 6.60 40.66
N ALA A 221 -3.80 6.10 39.50
CA ALA A 221 -2.42 5.74 39.25
C ALA A 221 -1.52 6.99 39.18
N ARG A 222 -0.27 6.85 39.62
CA ARG A 222 0.74 7.92 39.52
C ARG A 222 1.07 8.25 38.06
N PHE A 223 1.14 7.22 37.22
CA PHE A 223 1.23 7.30 35.77
C PHE A 223 0.80 5.96 35.14
N PHE A 224 0.46 6.01 33.86
CA PHE A 224 0.10 4.87 33.01
C PHE A 224 1.26 4.52 32.06
N ILE A 225 1.48 3.23 31.77
CA ILE A 225 2.31 2.77 30.67
C ILE A 225 1.51 1.77 29.84
N GLY A 226 1.49 1.93 28.52
CA GLY A 226 0.88 0.90 27.68
C GLY A 226 0.97 1.13 26.18
N VAL A 227 0.38 0.20 25.44
CA VAL A 227 0.25 0.24 23.98
C VAL A 227 -0.97 1.06 23.55
N ASP A 228 -0.98 1.53 22.30
CA ASP A 228 -2.10 2.30 21.74
C ASP A 228 -3.39 1.47 21.57
N SER A 229 -4.27 1.59 22.57
CA SER A 229 -5.41 0.74 22.83
C SER A 229 -6.44 1.44 23.72
N GLY A 230 -7.61 0.82 23.95
CA GLY A 230 -8.68 1.38 24.78
C GLY A 230 -8.21 1.98 26.12
N PRO A 231 -7.46 1.26 26.96
CA PRO A 231 -6.95 1.79 28.22
C PRO A 231 -6.04 3.03 28.11
N ALA A 232 -5.29 3.20 27.01
CA ALA A 232 -4.53 4.43 26.79
C ALA A 232 -5.45 5.65 26.53
N HIS A 233 -6.56 5.44 25.82
CA HIS A 233 -7.61 6.47 25.67
C HIS A 233 -8.33 6.76 27.01
N LEU A 234 -8.56 5.74 27.85
CA LEU A 234 -9.08 5.97 29.22
C LEU A 234 -8.12 6.85 30.02
N ALA A 235 -6.82 6.55 30.00
CA ALA A 235 -5.79 7.30 30.70
C ALA A 235 -5.74 8.78 30.29
N ASN A 236 -5.81 9.04 28.98
CA ASN A 236 -5.91 10.39 28.42
C ASN A 236 -7.17 11.12 28.91
N ALA A 237 -8.33 10.45 28.90
CA ALA A 237 -9.63 11.05 29.26
C ALA A 237 -9.84 11.30 30.76
N VAL A 238 -9.10 10.60 31.63
CA VAL A 238 -9.06 10.89 33.08
C VAL A 238 -7.88 11.78 33.50
N GLY A 239 -7.03 12.20 32.54
CA GLY A 239 -5.90 13.10 32.77
C GLY A 239 -4.69 12.47 33.46
N THR A 240 -4.53 11.14 33.41
CA THR A 240 -3.39 10.45 34.04
C THR A 240 -2.12 10.62 33.18
N PRO A 241 -0.99 11.11 33.74
CA PRO A 241 0.33 11.11 33.09
C PRO A 241 0.70 9.74 32.50
N GLY A 242 1.50 9.67 31.42
CA GLY A 242 1.83 8.35 30.89
C GLY A 242 2.87 8.23 29.79
N VAL A 243 3.28 6.98 29.57
CA VAL A 243 4.22 6.56 28.51
C VAL A 243 3.48 5.63 27.56
N ILE A 244 3.25 6.07 26.32
CA ILE A 244 2.54 5.30 25.31
C ILE A 244 3.52 4.75 24.27
N LEU A 245 3.45 3.45 24.03
CA LEU A 245 4.22 2.75 23.02
C LEU A 245 3.46 2.80 21.69
N LEU A 246 4.08 3.43 20.70
CA LEU A 246 3.59 3.60 19.34
C LEU A 246 4.54 2.95 18.34
N GLY A 247 3.96 2.34 17.32
CA GLY A 247 4.68 1.88 16.14
C GLY A 247 3.80 2.04 14.91
N ARG A 248 4.36 1.71 13.75
CA ARG A 248 3.62 1.68 12.49
C ARG A 248 2.36 0.81 12.61
N MET A 249 1.23 1.32 12.13
CA MET A 249 -0.04 0.59 12.04
C MET A 249 -0.51 0.61 10.58
N GLY A 250 -0.36 -0.52 9.87
CA GLY A 250 -0.69 -0.63 8.45
C GLY A 250 0.03 0.41 7.58
N ALA A 251 -0.73 1.32 6.97
CA ALA A 251 -0.21 2.43 6.16
C ALA A 251 0.30 3.62 7.00
N PHE A 252 -0.20 3.79 8.23
CA PHE A 252 0.10 4.95 9.07
C PHE A 252 1.49 4.80 9.72
N ARG A 253 2.49 5.45 9.11
CA ARG A 253 3.88 5.50 9.60
C ARG A 253 4.05 6.46 10.77
N GLN A 254 3.33 7.58 10.76
CA GLN A 254 3.36 8.61 11.80
C GLN A 254 1.93 9.08 12.05
N TYR A 255 1.40 8.79 13.25
CA TYR A 255 0.08 9.24 13.69
C TYR A 255 0.08 9.52 15.19
N THR A 256 -0.87 10.33 15.64
CA THR A 256 -1.17 10.55 17.06
C THR A 256 -2.69 10.43 17.18
N PRO A 257 -3.22 9.34 17.76
CA PRO A 257 -4.67 9.11 17.79
C PRO A 257 -5.38 9.98 18.85
N TYR A 258 -4.61 10.65 19.73
CA TYR A 258 -5.07 11.40 20.88
C TYR A 258 -5.25 12.89 20.60
N THR A 259 -6.33 13.45 21.15
CA THR A 259 -6.48 14.88 21.47
C THR A 259 -6.33 15.07 22.98
N GLY A 260 -6.33 16.31 23.49
CA GLY A 260 -6.16 16.56 24.92
C GLY A 260 -4.74 16.26 25.42
N LEU A 261 -4.59 15.74 26.64
CA LEU A 261 -3.30 15.60 27.32
C LEU A 261 -2.28 14.82 26.47
N TYR A 262 -2.66 13.66 25.94
CA TYR A 262 -1.78 12.81 25.12
C TYR A 262 -1.63 13.28 23.66
N GLY A 263 -2.44 14.25 23.25
CA GLY A 263 -2.30 14.96 21.97
C GLY A 263 -1.49 16.26 22.07
N SER A 264 -0.95 16.58 23.26
CA SER A 264 -0.23 17.83 23.55
C SER A 264 1.24 17.58 23.89
N ASP A 265 2.06 18.62 23.81
CA ASP A 265 3.47 18.61 24.20
C ASP A 265 3.69 18.66 25.73
N ALA A 266 2.79 18.06 26.52
CA ALA A 266 2.84 18.05 27.97
C ALA A 266 4.02 17.20 28.47
N PRO A 267 4.94 17.72 29.32
CA PRO A 267 6.13 16.99 29.77
C PRO A 267 5.81 15.76 30.66
N GLU A 268 4.60 15.67 31.22
CA GLU A 268 4.10 14.49 31.92
C GLU A 268 3.63 13.34 31.00
N VAL A 269 3.72 13.51 29.67
CA VAL A 269 3.42 12.47 28.67
C VAL A 269 4.68 12.20 27.84
N GLN A 270 4.93 10.93 27.51
CA GLN A 270 5.93 10.53 26.53
C GLN A 270 5.35 9.52 25.54
N LEU A 271 5.63 9.72 24.25
CA LEU A 271 5.19 8.83 23.17
C LEU A 271 6.43 8.15 22.59
N ALA A 272 6.77 6.96 23.08
CA ALA A 272 7.88 6.15 22.57
C ALA A 272 7.50 5.57 21.20
N ARG A 273 8.29 5.81 20.16
CA ARG A 273 7.84 5.72 18.76
C ARG A 273 8.81 4.95 17.85
N ASN A 274 8.41 3.76 17.40
CA ASN A 274 9.05 3.14 16.26
C ASN A 274 8.50 3.74 14.96
N LEU A 275 9.29 4.60 14.32
CA LEU A 275 8.90 5.32 13.09
C LEU A 275 9.00 4.46 11.82
N THR A 276 9.72 3.34 11.86
CA THR A 276 10.00 2.49 10.69
C THR A 276 9.36 1.11 10.75
N GLY A 277 9.04 0.62 11.96
CA GLY A 277 8.49 -0.71 12.20
C GLY A 277 7.37 -0.76 13.27
N PRO A 278 6.88 -1.97 13.61
CA PRO A 278 5.86 -2.19 14.63
C PRO A 278 6.35 -1.87 16.05
N ALA A 279 5.41 -1.68 16.98
CA ALA A 279 5.73 -1.29 18.36
C ALA A 279 6.57 -2.37 19.08
N ARG A 280 6.37 -3.66 18.77
CA ARG A 280 7.15 -4.80 19.29
C ARG A 280 8.66 -4.65 19.17
N GLU A 281 9.14 -3.88 18.20
CA GLU A 281 10.56 -3.67 17.93
C GLU A 281 11.19 -2.57 18.80
N LEU A 282 10.39 -1.70 19.44
CA LEU A 282 10.87 -0.64 20.34
C LEU A 282 11.93 -1.16 21.34
N PRO A 283 13.10 -0.51 21.47
CA PRO A 283 14.11 -0.88 22.46
C PRO A 283 13.60 -0.74 23.89
N VAL A 284 13.97 -1.68 24.76
CA VAL A 284 13.63 -1.62 26.20
C VAL A 284 14.17 -0.35 26.85
N GLN A 285 15.36 0.08 26.45
CA GLN A 285 16.03 1.26 26.99
C GLN A 285 15.26 2.55 26.70
N GLU A 286 14.68 2.71 25.50
CA GLU A 286 13.89 3.88 25.12
C GLU A 286 12.64 4.03 26.01
N VAL A 287 11.93 2.91 26.24
CA VAL A 287 10.74 2.89 27.11
C VAL A 287 11.12 3.12 28.58
N ILE A 288 12.26 2.58 29.03
CA ILE A 288 12.82 2.86 30.38
C ILE A 288 13.17 4.34 30.54
N ASP A 289 13.80 4.96 29.54
CA ASP A 289 14.22 6.36 29.61
C ASP A 289 13.02 7.32 29.58
N ALA A 290 12.01 7.04 28.75
CA ALA A 290 10.72 7.73 28.79
C ALA A 290 10.01 7.58 30.15
N THR A 291 10.02 6.38 30.73
CA THR A 291 9.45 6.11 32.06
C THR A 291 10.19 6.86 33.17
N ARG A 292 11.52 6.93 33.10
CA ARG A 292 12.35 7.70 34.04
C ARG A 292 12.01 9.18 33.95
N TYR A 293 11.94 9.74 32.74
CA TYR A 293 11.62 11.15 32.50
C TYR A 293 10.27 11.54 33.11
N VAL A 294 9.19 10.79 32.81
CA VAL A 294 7.87 11.05 33.40
C VAL A 294 7.90 10.94 34.93
N ALA A 295 8.56 9.92 35.48
CA ALA A 295 8.69 9.76 36.93
C ALA A 295 9.43 10.92 37.61
N GLU A 296 10.48 11.46 36.98
CA GLU A 296 11.27 12.62 37.43
C GLU A 296 10.48 13.92 37.37
N ILE A 297 9.76 14.19 36.27
CA ILE A 297 8.85 15.35 36.15
C ILE A 297 7.81 15.37 37.27
N LEU A 298 7.23 14.20 37.58
CA LEU A 298 6.24 14.06 38.65
C LEU A 298 6.85 14.19 40.05
N ASN A 299 8.07 13.70 40.28
CA ASN A 299 8.81 13.96 41.54
C ASN A 299 9.08 15.46 41.71
N GLY A 300 9.59 16.15 40.69
CA GLY A 300 9.90 17.58 40.76
C GLY A 300 8.69 18.47 41.03
N ARG A 301 7.50 18.08 40.55
CA ARG A 301 6.22 18.72 40.94
C ARG A 301 5.89 18.47 42.42
N ARG A 302 6.08 17.23 42.89
CA ARG A 302 5.84 16.86 44.29
C ARG A 302 6.78 17.59 45.26
N ASP A 303 8.05 17.73 44.92
CA ASP A 303 9.03 18.45 45.75
C ASP A 303 8.74 19.95 45.82
N ARG A 304 8.26 20.55 44.72
CA ARG A 304 7.77 21.94 44.72
C ARG A 304 6.49 22.10 45.55
N ALA A 305 5.58 21.14 45.48
CA ALA A 305 4.37 21.12 46.31
C ALA A 305 4.66 20.85 47.80
N ALA A 306 5.69 20.06 48.12
CA ALA A 306 6.09 19.75 49.49
C ALA A 306 6.96 20.84 50.13
N CYS A 307 7.75 21.58 49.34
CA CYS A 307 8.43 22.79 49.80
C CYS A 307 7.44 23.94 50.10
N ALA A 308 6.21 23.89 49.58
CA ALA A 308 5.12 24.80 49.94
C ALA A 308 4.48 24.42 51.29
N CYS A 309 5.26 24.53 52.37
CA CYS A 309 4.74 24.38 53.74
C CYS A 309 3.82 25.58 54.10
N PRO A 310 2.73 25.39 54.87
CA PRO A 310 1.63 26.35 54.88
C PRO A 310 1.92 27.57 55.76
N GLN A 311 2.23 28.71 55.15
CA GLN A 311 2.16 30.01 55.81
C GLN A 311 1.39 31.07 55.01
N SER A 312 0.51 31.75 55.73
CA SER A 312 -0.38 32.82 55.29
C SER A 312 -1.50 32.42 54.32
N THR A 313 -2.69 32.27 54.89
CA THR A 313 -3.93 32.81 54.32
C THR A 313 -3.85 34.35 54.23
N ALA A 314 -2.88 34.86 53.47
CA ALA A 314 -2.84 36.26 53.09
C ALA A 314 -3.75 36.44 51.88
N VAL A 315 -4.96 36.94 52.13
CA VAL A 315 -5.83 37.48 51.10
C VAL A 315 -5.04 38.56 50.35
N VAL A 316 -4.58 38.24 49.14
CA VAL A 316 -4.04 39.25 48.23
C VAL A 316 -5.22 40.05 47.68
N GLN A 317 -5.71 40.98 48.50
CA GLN A 317 -6.41 42.17 48.04
C GLN A 317 -5.42 43.07 47.28
N GLY A 318 -4.88 42.54 46.19
CA GLY A 318 -4.31 43.33 45.12
C GLY A 318 -5.44 44.04 44.42
N LYS A 319 -5.88 45.17 44.97
CA LYS A 319 -6.56 46.20 44.16
C LYS A 319 -5.56 46.66 43.10
N ALA A 320 -5.50 45.95 41.98
CA ALA A 320 -5.24 46.61 40.72
C ALA A 320 -6.37 47.63 40.56
N ALA A 321 -6.02 48.91 40.69
CA ALA A 321 -6.94 49.97 40.32
C ALA A 321 -7.35 49.74 38.86
N ALA A 322 -8.60 50.03 38.52
CA ALA A 322 -9.00 50.15 37.13
C ALA A 322 -8.17 51.29 36.51
N ASP A 323 -7.14 50.93 35.76
CA ASP A 323 -6.55 51.82 34.77
C ASP A 323 -7.51 51.83 33.58
N PRO A 324 -8.16 52.97 33.26
CA PRO A 324 -9.24 53.03 32.28
C PRO A 324 -8.71 53.02 30.86
N SER A 325 -8.05 51.93 30.49
CA SER A 325 -7.79 51.54 29.10
C SER A 325 -8.06 50.03 28.94
N GLU A 326 -9.32 49.64 29.15
CA GLU A 326 -9.84 48.51 28.37
C GLU A 326 -9.52 48.81 26.90
N PRO A 327 -8.98 47.85 26.12
CA PRO A 327 -9.29 47.84 24.70
C PRO A 327 -10.80 47.57 24.63
N THR A 328 -11.59 48.65 24.65
CA THR A 328 -13.05 48.60 24.61
C THR A 328 -13.46 47.95 23.31
N THR A 329 -13.66 46.63 23.35
CA THR A 329 -14.13 45.84 22.22
C THR A 329 -15.53 46.34 21.91
N SER A 330 -15.64 47.14 20.84
CA SER A 330 -16.88 47.87 20.58
C SER A 330 -18.01 46.86 20.37
N PRO A 331 -19.27 47.22 20.68
CA PRO A 331 -20.41 46.36 20.37
C PRO A 331 -20.44 45.94 18.88
N GLU A 332 -19.94 46.81 18.00
CA GLU A 332 -19.76 46.54 16.57
C GLU A 332 -18.66 45.49 16.31
N ASP A 333 -17.50 45.55 16.97
CA ASP A 333 -16.45 44.51 16.83
C ASP A 333 -16.94 43.14 17.31
N ARG A 334 -17.72 43.11 18.39
CA ARG A 334 -18.33 41.87 18.90
C ARG A 334 -19.36 41.31 17.93
N ALA A 335 -20.20 42.16 17.33
CA ALA A 335 -21.14 41.75 16.30
C ALA A 335 -20.40 41.21 15.05
N LEU A 336 -19.40 41.94 14.54
CA LEU A 336 -18.61 41.54 13.38
C LEU A 336 -17.93 40.17 13.55
N VAL A 337 -17.37 39.87 14.73
CA VAL A 337 -16.80 38.53 15.00
C VAL A 337 -17.90 37.48 15.14
N ARG A 338 -18.99 37.76 15.87
CA ARG A 338 -20.09 36.79 16.10
C ARG A 338 -20.87 36.45 14.82
N GLU A 339 -20.97 37.38 13.87
CA GLU A 339 -21.59 37.18 12.56
C GLU A 339 -20.64 36.55 11.53
N SER A 340 -19.34 36.44 11.85
CA SER A 340 -18.34 35.85 10.96
C SER A 340 -18.46 34.33 10.91
N ALA A 341 -18.54 33.77 9.70
CA ALA A 341 -18.46 32.31 9.48
C ALA A 341 -17.12 31.68 9.94
N LEU A 342 -16.11 32.51 10.29
CA LEU A 342 -14.82 32.08 10.81
C LEU A 342 -14.78 31.97 12.36
N TYR A 343 -15.87 32.34 13.04
CA TYR A 343 -16.06 32.18 14.48
C TYR A 343 -17.17 31.13 14.75
N ASP A 344 -16.86 30.07 15.50
CA ASP A 344 -17.87 29.12 16.00
C ASP A 344 -17.78 29.12 17.53
N GLU A 345 -18.76 29.73 18.20
CA GLU A 345 -18.76 29.94 19.66
C GLU A 345 -18.68 28.61 20.43
N ALA A 346 -19.42 27.59 19.98
CA ALA A 346 -19.43 26.27 20.57
C ALA A 346 -18.11 25.52 20.32
N TRP A 347 -17.47 25.73 19.16
CA TRP A 347 -16.11 25.24 18.91
C TRP A 347 -15.13 25.94 19.85
N TYR A 348 -15.15 27.26 19.94
CA TYR A 348 -14.21 28.05 20.73
C TYR A 348 -14.24 27.65 22.22
N VAL A 349 -15.42 27.60 22.85
CA VAL A 349 -15.59 27.17 24.24
C VAL A 349 -15.11 25.73 24.48
N LEU A 350 -15.37 24.82 23.52
CA LEU A 350 -14.96 23.42 23.64
C LEU A 350 -13.42 23.22 23.58
N HIS A 351 -12.69 24.12 22.91
CA HIS A 351 -11.23 24.02 22.73
C HIS A 351 -10.42 24.83 23.75
N TYR A 352 -11.04 25.81 24.40
CA TYR A 352 -10.38 26.75 25.32
C TYR A 352 -11.11 26.78 26.68
N PRO A 353 -10.83 25.83 27.60
CA PRO A 353 -11.49 25.75 28.91
C PRO A 353 -11.22 26.95 29.82
N ASP A 354 -10.19 27.75 29.53
CA ASP A 354 -9.90 28.99 30.22
C ASP A 354 -11.04 30.03 30.05
N VAL A 355 -11.79 29.97 28.94
CA VAL A 355 -13.01 30.77 28.72
C VAL A 355 -13.99 30.60 29.87
N GLU A 356 -14.31 29.36 30.25
CA GLU A 356 -15.24 29.08 31.35
C GLU A 356 -14.66 29.54 32.69
N SER A 357 -13.36 29.30 32.92
CA SER A 357 -12.67 29.75 34.14
C SER A 357 -12.63 31.28 34.31
N SER A 358 -12.68 32.03 33.20
CA SER A 358 -12.64 33.49 33.17
C SER A 358 -14.00 34.15 33.49
N GLY A 359 -15.11 33.42 33.33
CA GLY A 359 -16.47 33.96 33.44
C GLY A 359 -16.85 35.01 32.38
N MET A 360 -16.06 35.16 31.31
CA MET A 360 -16.32 36.11 30.23
C MET A 360 -17.27 35.55 29.16
N ASP A 361 -18.00 36.45 28.46
CA ASP A 361 -18.67 36.10 27.19
C ASP A 361 -17.61 35.58 26.18
N PRO A 362 -17.84 34.47 25.46
CA PRO A 362 -16.81 33.84 24.62
C PRO A 362 -16.25 34.74 23.50
N VAL A 363 -17.07 35.63 22.93
CA VAL A 363 -16.62 36.60 21.91
C VAL A 363 -15.77 37.70 22.55
N ALA A 364 -16.18 38.18 23.74
CA ALA A 364 -15.39 39.11 24.53
C ALA A 364 -14.03 38.51 24.95
N HIS A 365 -14.00 37.24 25.37
CA HIS A 365 -12.76 36.52 25.71
C HIS A 365 -11.85 36.37 24.48
N TYR A 366 -12.40 35.98 23.33
CA TYR A 366 -11.61 35.89 22.11
C TYR A 366 -11.01 37.24 21.70
N LEU A 367 -11.79 38.32 21.80
CA LEU A 367 -11.32 39.66 21.41
C LEU A 367 -10.26 40.24 22.36
N SER A 368 -10.37 40.00 23.68
CA SER A 368 -9.47 40.59 24.70
C SER A 368 -8.24 39.72 25.02
N VAL A 369 -8.40 38.39 25.05
CA VAL A 369 -7.38 37.40 25.44
C VAL A 369 -7.00 36.52 24.26
N GLY A 370 -7.96 35.75 23.73
CA GLY A 370 -7.68 34.64 22.80
C GLY A 370 -6.90 35.06 21.56
N GLY A 371 -7.32 36.14 20.88
CA GLY A 371 -6.64 36.64 19.69
C GLY A 371 -5.21 37.12 19.94
N ARG A 372 -4.88 37.55 21.16
CA ARG A 372 -3.50 37.93 21.54
C ARG A 372 -2.63 36.70 21.81
N LEU A 373 -3.23 35.60 22.24
CA LEU A 373 -2.57 34.30 22.43
C LEU A 373 -2.54 33.46 21.14
N GLY A 374 -2.95 34.02 19.99
CA GLY A 374 -3.01 33.31 18.71
C GLY A 374 -4.11 32.25 18.64
N TYR A 375 -5.07 32.23 19.57
CA TYR A 375 -6.13 31.23 19.61
C TYR A 375 -6.97 31.26 18.34
N ARG A 376 -7.50 30.09 17.99
CA ARG A 376 -8.33 29.91 16.80
C ARG A 376 -9.78 30.25 17.17
N PRO A 377 -10.44 31.22 16.49
CA PRO A 377 -11.84 31.54 16.73
C PRO A 377 -12.82 30.45 16.25
N GLY A 378 -12.32 29.55 15.40
CA GLY A 378 -13.05 28.45 14.78
C GLY A 378 -12.07 27.59 13.98
N PRO A 379 -12.55 26.49 13.35
CA PRO A 379 -11.70 25.56 12.61
C PRO A 379 -10.97 26.23 11.43
N ASP A 380 -11.59 27.23 10.81
CA ASP A 380 -11.21 27.74 9.50
C ASP A 380 -10.22 28.90 9.52
N PHE A 381 -9.87 29.39 10.72
CA PHE A 381 -8.94 30.50 10.93
C PHE A 381 -7.75 30.08 11.80
N ASP A 382 -6.55 30.15 11.23
CA ASP A 382 -5.27 29.88 11.91
C ASP A 382 -4.75 31.19 12.53
N GLY A 383 -5.17 31.49 13.77
CA GLY A 383 -4.85 32.76 14.44
C GLY A 383 -3.34 33.00 14.62
N GLU A 384 -2.64 32.01 15.17
CA GLU A 384 -1.19 32.04 15.34
C GLU A 384 -0.46 32.15 13.99
N GLY A 385 -0.82 31.32 13.00
CA GLY A 385 -0.20 31.41 11.67
C GLY A 385 -0.53 32.70 10.93
N TYR A 386 -1.70 33.30 11.16
CA TYR A 386 -2.04 34.60 10.61
C TYR A 386 -1.15 35.70 11.20
N LEU A 387 -0.93 35.71 12.52
CA LEU A 387 0.01 36.65 13.16
C LEU A 387 1.45 36.43 12.70
N ASN A 388 1.89 35.17 12.57
CA ASN A 388 3.23 34.81 12.10
C ASN A 388 3.48 35.21 10.63
N ARG A 389 2.47 35.14 9.75
CA ARG A 389 2.56 35.60 8.35
C ARG A 389 2.43 37.12 8.21
N ASN A 390 1.73 37.78 9.14
CA ASN A 390 1.39 39.20 9.08
C ASN A 390 2.01 39.94 10.27
N SER A 391 3.33 40.13 10.21
CA SER A 391 4.10 40.77 11.28
C SER A 391 3.70 42.22 11.57
N ASP A 392 3.10 42.91 10.59
CA ASP A 392 2.45 44.21 10.73
C ASP A 392 1.22 44.14 11.65
N VAL A 393 0.36 43.13 11.48
CA VAL A 393 -0.80 42.88 12.34
C VAL A 393 -0.34 42.51 13.74
N ALA A 394 0.63 41.61 13.87
CA ALA A 394 1.21 41.24 15.16
C ALA A 394 1.81 42.45 15.89
N SER A 395 2.51 43.33 15.17
CA SER A 395 3.09 44.57 15.73
C SER A 395 2.03 45.61 16.09
N SER A 396 0.89 45.63 15.40
CA SER A 396 -0.24 46.53 15.70
C SER A 396 -1.01 46.17 16.98
N GLY A 397 -0.89 44.92 17.44
CA GLY A 397 -1.68 44.39 18.56
C GLY A 397 -3.18 44.20 18.26
N MET A 398 -3.63 44.39 17.01
CA MET A 398 -5.02 44.15 16.60
C MET A 398 -5.35 42.66 16.65
N ASN A 399 -6.57 42.32 17.10
CA ASN A 399 -7.05 40.95 17.07
C ASN A 399 -7.02 40.39 15.62
N PRO A 400 -6.46 39.19 15.38
CA PRO A 400 -6.16 38.73 14.02
C PRO A 400 -7.39 38.47 13.16
N LEU A 401 -8.48 37.91 13.73
CA LEU A 401 -9.73 37.72 12.97
C LEU A 401 -10.42 39.06 12.71
N LEU A 402 -10.44 39.97 13.69
CA LEU A 402 -11.02 41.30 13.51
C LEU A 402 -10.27 42.10 12.43
N HIS A 403 -8.94 42.01 12.40
CA HIS A 403 -8.12 42.56 11.32
C HIS A 403 -8.47 41.93 9.96
N TYR A 404 -8.62 40.61 9.91
CA TYR A 404 -8.97 39.92 8.67
C TYR A 404 -10.34 40.34 8.14
N ILE A 405 -11.36 40.41 8.99
CA ILE A 405 -12.72 40.83 8.63
C ILE A 405 -12.74 42.28 8.11
N LYS A 406 -12.00 43.20 8.76
CA LYS A 406 -12.02 44.63 8.41
C LYS A 406 -11.12 44.99 7.23
N PHE A 407 -9.98 44.31 7.08
CA PHE A 407 -8.94 44.68 6.11
C PHE A 407 -8.43 43.46 5.33
N GLY A 408 -7.99 42.42 6.04
CA GLY A 408 -7.21 41.32 5.46
C GLY A 408 -7.90 40.55 4.33
N ALA A 409 -9.23 40.44 4.34
CA ALA A 409 -10.00 39.81 3.26
C ALA A 409 -9.92 40.62 1.94
N ASN A 410 -10.01 41.94 2.01
CA ASN A 410 -9.88 42.84 0.85
C ASN A 410 -8.43 42.98 0.39
N GLU A 411 -7.47 42.79 1.31
CA GLU A 411 -6.03 42.77 1.04
C GLU A 411 -5.53 41.41 0.50
N GLY A 412 -6.41 40.40 0.39
CA GLY A 412 -6.06 39.06 -0.13
C GLY A 412 -5.19 38.22 0.81
N ARG A 413 -5.17 38.49 2.13
CA ARG A 413 -4.31 37.79 3.10
C ARG A 413 -4.81 36.38 3.40
N GLU A 414 -3.92 35.40 3.40
CA GLU A 414 -4.28 33.99 3.64
C GLU A 414 -4.57 33.66 5.12
N VAL A 415 -5.74 33.07 5.38
CA VAL A 415 -6.20 32.66 6.74
C VAL A 415 -5.85 31.22 7.15
N ARG A 416 -5.27 30.43 6.25
CA ARG A 416 -4.84 29.05 6.48
C ARG A 416 -3.39 28.85 6.05
N LYS A 417 -2.66 27.91 6.66
CA LYS A 417 -1.38 27.41 6.13
C LYS A 417 -1.63 26.53 4.89
N PRO A 418 -0.89 26.73 3.77
CA PRO A 418 -0.69 25.65 2.80
C PRO A 418 0.18 24.55 3.45
N GLY A 419 -0.31 23.32 3.47
CA GLY A 419 0.38 22.20 4.13
C GLY A 419 1.61 21.73 3.34
N ARG A 420 2.81 21.95 3.88
CA ARG A 420 4.04 21.29 3.42
C ARG A 420 4.43 20.14 4.36
N ILE A 421 4.54 18.95 3.81
CA ILE A 421 5.25 17.83 4.44
C ILE A 421 6.75 18.02 4.14
N GLY A 422 7.58 18.08 5.17
CA GLY A 422 9.04 18.19 5.04
C GLY A 422 9.73 16.91 5.49
N SER A 423 10.59 16.36 4.64
CA SER A 423 11.48 15.25 4.98
C SER A 423 12.87 15.78 5.34
N PRO A 424 13.45 15.45 6.50
CA PRO A 424 14.88 15.66 6.76
C PRO A 424 15.73 14.65 5.97
N GLU A 425 16.90 15.07 5.50
CA GLU A 425 17.89 14.19 4.85
C GLU A 425 18.58 13.27 5.88
N PRO A 426 18.87 11.99 5.55
CA PRO A 426 19.66 11.10 6.40
C PRO A 426 21.16 11.08 6.02
N GLU A 427 22.03 11.25 7.01
CA GLU A 427 23.48 11.02 6.89
C GLU A 427 23.82 9.51 6.78
N GLN A 428 24.93 9.19 6.11
CA GLN A 428 25.37 7.81 5.85
C GLN A 428 26.23 7.22 6.99
N PRO A 429 25.95 5.97 7.46
CA PRO A 429 26.88 5.18 8.26
C PRO A 429 27.76 4.25 7.39
N GLN A 430 28.99 4.01 7.84
CA GLN A 430 30.02 3.26 7.12
C GLN A 430 29.87 1.74 7.26
N ALA A 431 30.33 1.00 6.25
CA ALA A 431 30.31 -0.45 6.23
C ALA A 431 31.45 -1.09 7.05
N GLY A 432 31.12 -2.05 7.90
CA GLY A 432 32.05 -2.99 8.52
C GLY A 432 31.44 -4.40 8.48
N GLY A 433 32.15 -5.36 7.90
CA GLY A 433 31.63 -6.72 7.71
C GLY A 433 32.14 -7.72 8.76
N HIS A 434 31.55 -8.92 8.79
CA HIS A 434 32.32 -10.17 8.75
C HIS A 434 31.44 -11.42 8.49
N GLN A 435 32.13 -12.50 8.17
CA GLN A 435 31.64 -13.74 7.55
C GLN A 435 30.88 -14.67 8.50
N SER A 436 29.89 -15.35 7.90
CA SER A 436 29.57 -16.79 8.00
C SER A 436 30.13 -17.64 9.16
N MET A 437 29.25 -18.43 9.79
CA MET A 437 29.40 -19.91 9.82
C MET A 437 28.17 -20.59 10.43
N ALA A 438 27.57 -21.55 9.71
CA ALA A 438 26.77 -22.62 10.31
C ALA A 438 26.63 -23.79 9.33
N GLY A 439 27.12 -24.96 9.70
CA GLY A 439 26.87 -26.19 8.97
C GLY A 439 27.20 -27.42 9.83
N LEU A 440 26.46 -28.51 9.59
CA LEU A 440 26.72 -29.90 10.01
C LEU A 440 26.52 -30.18 11.52
N MET A 441 25.86 -31.26 11.97
CA MET A 441 25.24 -32.46 11.33
C MET A 441 23.88 -32.76 12.02
N GLY A 442 22.83 -33.28 11.36
CA GLY A 442 22.62 -34.69 10.97
C GLY A 442 21.47 -35.29 11.84
N GLU A 443 20.77 -36.39 11.57
CA GLU A 443 20.69 -37.40 10.49
C GLU A 443 19.41 -38.26 10.77
N THR A 444 18.75 -39.07 9.92
CA THR A 444 18.73 -39.37 8.46
C THR A 444 17.36 -40.03 8.12
N ALA A 445 16.83 -39.92 6.88
CA ALA A 445 16.17 -41.03 6.14
C ALA A 445 15.47 -40.61 4.81
N ALA A 446 15.54 -41.49 3.81
CA ALA A 446 14.86 -41.46 2.49
C ALA A 446 15.34 -40.40 1.46
N LEU A 447 16.36 -40.77 0.68
CA LEU A 447 16.88 -40.04 -0.48
C LEU A 447 16.27 -40.57 -1.81
N PRO A 448 15.52 -39.75 -2.57
CA PRO A 448 15.41 -39.85 -4.03
C PRO A 448 16.60 -39.11 -4.69
N LEU A 449 17.02 -39.56 -5.87
CA LEU A 449 18.19 -39.08 -6.60
C LEU A 449 18.39 -37.54 -6.57
N GLU A 450 19.55 -37.11 -6.11
CA GLU A 450 20.00 -35.72 -6.22
C GLU A 450 20.15 -35.31 -7.68
N LEU A 451 19.22 -34.48 -8.16
CA LEU A 451 19.48 -33.59 -9.29
C LEU A 451 20.53 -32.58 -8.83
N LYS A 452 21.70 -32.59 -9.48
CA LYS A 452 22.76 -31.61 -9.22
C LYS A 452 22.25 -30.21 -9.53
N ASP A 453 22.28 -29.38 -8.49
CA ASP A 453 22.04 -27.94 -8.44
C ASP A 453 20.65 -27.45 -8.93
N PRO A 454 19.94 -26.62 -8.14
CA PRO A 454 18.74 -25.95 -8.63
C PRO A 454 19.12 -24.94 -9.72
N VAL A 455 18.68 -25.19 -10.95
CA VAL A 455 18.91 -24.25 -12.06
C VAL A 455 18.29 -22.89 -11.72
N PRO A 456 19.05 -21.78 -11.82
CA PRO A 456 18.57 -20.47 -11.46
C PRO A 456 17.34 -20.06 -12.29
N VAL A 457 16.49 -19.22 -11.68
CA VAL A 457 15.22 -18.77 -12.27
C VAL A 457 15.39 -18.05 -13.63
N SER A 458 16.62 -17.67 -13.98
CA SER A 458 17.02 -16.82 -15.10
C SER A 458 16.97 -17.43 -16.52
N GLU A 459 16.70 -18.72 -16.71
CA GLU A 459 16.71 -19.30 -18.07
C GLU A 459 15.40 -19.12 -18.85
N VAL A 460 14.24 -19.23 -18.19
CA VAL A 460 12.92 -19.08 -18.84
C VAL A 460 12.55 -17.61 -19.04
N PRO A 461 11.75 -17.27 -20.08
CA PRO A 461 11.24 -15.92 -20.26
C PRO A 461 10.45 -15.41 -19.05
N ARG A 462 10.65 -14.13 -18.74
CA ARG A 462 9.92 -13.39 -17.71
C ARG A 462 8.54 -13.00 -18.23
N THR A 463 7.51 -13.30 -17.46
CA THR A 463 6.12 -12.95 -17.77
C THR A 463 5.71 -11.68 -17.03
N PHE A 464 5.26 -10.66 -17.77
CA PHE A 464 4.78 -9.41 -17.19
C PHE A 464 3.31 -9.21 -17.51
N ALA A 465 2.45 -9.10 -16.49
CA ALA A 465 1.03 -8.83 -16.72
C ALA A 465 0.77 -7.32 -16.79
N PHE A 466 -0.01 -6.88 -17.78
CA PHE A 466 -0.51 -5.50 -17.81
C PHE A 466 -1.43 -5.26 -16.62
N TYR A 467 -1.23 -4.16 -15.90
CA TYR A 467 -1.92 -3.85 -14.66
C TYR A 467 -2.63 -2.50 -14.79
N LEU A 468 -3.96 -2.53 -14.71
CA LEU A 468 -4.81 -1.35 -14.76
C LEU A 468 -4.94 -0.77 -13.33
N PRO A 469 -4.48 0.47 -13.06
CA PRO A 469 -4.65 1.10 -11.75
C PRO A 469 -6.09 1.59 -11.47
N GLN A 470 -7.01 1.45 -12.43
CA GLN A 470 -8.40 1.91 -12.34
C GLN A 470 -9.34 0.92 -11.64
N PHE A 471 -9.21 0.80 -10.32
CA PHE A 471 -10.32 0.40 -9.44
C PHE A 471 -10.32 1.25 -8.17
N HIS A 472 -10.33 2.57 -8.34
CA HIS A 472 -10.48 3.53 -7.24
C HIS A 472 -11.03 4.86 -7.78
N PRO A 473 -11.84 5.60 -7.00
CA PRO A 473 -12.41 6.87 -7.47
C PRO A 473 -11.33 7.97 -7.53
N ILE A 474 -11.36 8.76 -8.60
CA ILE A 474 -10.58 10.01 -8.77
C ILE A 474 -11.51 11.16 -9.14
N ALA A 475 -11.08 12.41 -8.91
CA ALA A 475 -11.92 13.59 -9.10
C ALA A 475 -12.42 13.75 -10.55
N GLU A 476 -11.55 13.47 -11.53
CA GLU A 476 -11.81 13.55 -12.97
C GLU A 476 -12.91 12.57 -13.38
N ASN A 477 -12.80 11.31 -12.93
CA ASN A 477 -13.78 10.27 -13.23
C ASN A 477 -15.11 10.53 -12.51
N ASN A 478 -15.07 11.02 -11.27
CA ASN A 478 -16.27 11.39 -10.53
C ASN A 478 -17.04 12.54 -11.23
N TRP A 479 -16.32 13.51 -11.80
CA TRP A 479 -16.89 14.58 -12.60
C TRP A 479 -17.49 14.08 -13.93
N ALA A 480 -16.78 13.18 -14.62
CA ALA A 480 -17.19 12.66 -15.93
C ALA A 480 -18.34 11.65 -15.89
N HIS A 481 -18.34 10.75 -14.89
CA HIS A 481 -19.21 9.56 -14.84
C HIS A 481 -20.14 9.50 -13.62
N GLY A 482 -20.02 10.45 -12.70
CA GLY A 482 -20.79 10.50 -11.45
C GLY A 482 -19.98 10.06 -10.23
N MET A 483 -20.43 10.50 -9.06
CA MET A 483 -19.70 10.36 -7.80
C MET A 483 -19.46 8.90 -7.40
N GLY A 484 -18.22 8.57 -7.06
CA GLY A 484 -17.80 7.23 -6.65
C GLY A 484 -17.56 6.26 -7.82
N PHE A 485 -17.28 6.77 -9.03
CA PHE A 485 -17.05 5.92 -10.20
C PHE A 485 -15.74 5.14 -10.13
N THR A 486 -15.84 3.84 -10.41
CA THR A 486 -14.77 2.87 -10.64
C THR A 486 -15.18 1.95 -11.80
N GLU A 487 -14.26 1.20 -12.39
CA GLU A 487 -14.64 0.23 -13.44
C GLU A 487 -15.59 -0.86 -12.92
N TRP A 488 -15.63 -1.14 -11.61
CA TRP A 488 -16.63 -2.03 -11.02
C TRP A 488 -18.07 -1.58 -11.28
N ASN A 489 -18.33 -0.27 -11.39
CA ASN A 489 -19.66 0.24 -11.70
C ASN A 489 -20.16 -0.19 -13.09
N ASN A 490 -19.25 -0.45 -14.03
CA ASN A 490 -19.56 -0.95 -15.36
C ASN A 490 -19.68 -2.48 -15.35
N VAL A 491 -18.76 -3.17 -14.67
CA VAL A 491 -18.80 -4.65 -14.49
C VAL A 491 -20.10 -5.10 -13.81
N ILE A 492 -20.54 -4.43 -12.75
CA ILE A 492 -21.75 -4.79 -11.99
C ILE A 492 -23.04 -4.56 -12.81
N LYS A 493 -23.02 -3.61 -13.75
CA LYS A 493 -24.19 -3.24 -14.58
C LYS A 493 -24.33 -4.08 -15.86
N SER A 494 -23.29 -4.80 -16.26
CA SER A 494 -23.30 -5.56 -17.50
C SER A 494 -24.34 -6.68 -17.47
N LYS A 495 -24.82 -7.09 -18.66
CA LYS A 495 -25.86 -8.11 -18.83
C LYS A 495 -25.46 -9.11 -19.90
N PRO A 496 -25.90 -10.38 -19.81
CA PRO A 496 -25.74 -11.34 -20.89
C PRO A 496 -26.39 -10.84 -22.18
N LEU A 497 -25.65 -10.91 -23.28
CA LEU A 497 -26.16 -10.58 -24.62
C LEU A 497 -26.86 -11.78 -25.29
N PHE A 498 -26.54 -13.00 -24.84
CA PHE A 498 -27.10 -14.26 -25.32
C PHE A 498 -27.09 -15.35 -24.20
N PRO A 499 -27.93 -16.41 -24.29
CA PRO A 499 -27.92 -17.51 -23.34
C PRO A 499 -26.54 -18.14 -23.12
N GLY A 500 -26.13 -18.26 -21.86
CA GLY A 500 -24.81 -18.81 -21.47
C GLY A 500 -23.65 -17.83 -21.45
N HIS A 501 -23.83 -16.61 -21.98
CA HIS A 501 -22.87 -15.50 -21.85
C HIS A 501 -22.71 -15.13 -20.37
N TYR A 502 -21.47 -15.15 -19.87
CA TYR A 502 -21.17 -14.89 -18.45
C TYR A 502 -21.03 -13.40 -18.18
N GLN A 503 -22.15 -12.75 -17.87
CA GLN A 503 -22.21 -11.38 -17.38
C GLN A 503 -23.31 -11.26 -16.29
N PRO A 504 -23.16 -10.40 -15.26
CA PRO A 504 -21.92 -9.71 -14.92
C PRO A 504 -20.84 -10.70 -14.46
N LYS A 505 -19.59 -10.40 -14.80
CA LYS A 505 -18.42 -11.12 -14.28
C LYS A 505 -18.25 -10.77 -12.79
N VAL A 506 -18.16 -11.78 -11.93
CA VAL A 506 -18.10 -11.60 -10.48
C VAL A 506 -16.67 -11.94 -10.02
N PRO A 507 -15.94 -11.04 -9.34
CA PRO A 507 -14.61 -11.33 -8.84
C PRO A 507 -14.64 -12.43 -7.78
N GLY A 508 -13.56 -13.21 -7.75
CA GLY A 508 -13.36 -14.34 -6.86
C GLY A 508 -12.82 -13.90 -5.51
N GLU A 509 -11.63 -14.40 -5.15
CA GLU A 509 -11.10 -14.26 -3.79
C GLU A 509 -10.77 -12.83 -3.36
N LEU A 510 -10.37 -11.97 -4.31
CA LEU A 510 -10.03 -10.57 -4.06
C LEU A 510 -11.27 -9.64 -3.98
N GLY A 511 -12.44 -10.13 -4.41
CA GLY A 511 -13.70 -9.38 -4.41
C GLY A 511 -13.69 -8.08 -5.23
N TYR A 512 -14.67 -7.21 -4.98
CA TYR A 512 -14.76 -5.86 -5.56
C TYR A 512 -13.86 -4.90 -4.76
N TYR A 513 -12.56 -4.94 -5.03
CA TYR A 513 -11.54 -4.23 -4.25
C TYR A 513 -11.38 -2.74 -4.60
N ASP A 514 -10.71 -1.98 -3.72
CA ASP A 514 -10.19 -0.63 -4.00
C ASP A 514 -8.65 -0.70 -4.07
N LEU A 515 -8.05 -0.27 -5.18
CA LEU A 515 -6.59 -0.36 -5.40
C LEU A 515 -5.74 0.61 -4.55
N ARG A 516 -6.37 1.48 -3.75
CA ARG A 516 -5.68 2.22 -2.69
C ARG A 516 -5.32 1.33 -1.50
N SER A 517 -5.91 0.13 -1.38
CA SER A 517 -5.59 -0.83 -0.33
C SER A 517 -4.24 -1.52 -0.58
N PHE A 518 -3.34 -1.41 0.40
CA PHE A 518 -2.06 -2.13 0.40
C PHE A 518 -2.23 -3.65 0.55
N ASP A 519 -3.25 -4.12 1.25
CA ASP A 519 -3.45 -5.55 1.48
C ASP A 519 -3.95 -6.24 0.20
N VAL A 520 -4.86 -5.61 -0.54
CA VAL A 520 -5.26 -6.05 -1.91
C VAL A 520 -4.03 -6.14 -2.81
N MET A 521 -3.18 -5.12 -2.80
CA MET A 521 -1.96 -5.08 -3.60
C MET A 521 -0.96 -6.18 -3.21
N ARG A 522 -0.84 -6.49 -1.91
CA ARG A 522 -0.02 -7.60 -1.42
C ARG A 522 -0.60 -8.95 -1.85
N GLU A 523 -1.89 -9.17 -1.66
CA GLU A 523 -2.59 -10.39 -2.08
C GLU A 523 -2.48 -10.61 -3.60
N GLN A 524 -2.61 -9.55 -4.41
CA GLN A 524 -2.38 -9.60 -5.85
C GLN A 524 -0.94 -10.01 -6.21
N VAL A 525 0.06 -9.43 -5.55
CA VAL A 525 1.48 -9.77 -5.75
C VAL A 525 1.77 -11.21 -5.33
N ASP A 526 1.29 -11.64 -4.16
CA ASP A 526 1.48 -13.00 -3.65
C ASP A 526 0.82 -14.03 -4.59
N LEU A 527 -0.39 -13.73 -5.07
CA LEU A 527 -1.11 -14.57 -6.03
C LEU A 527 -0.41 -14.63 -7.40
N ALA A 528 0.16 -13.52 -7.87
CA ALA A 528 0.91 -13.46 -9.11
C ALA A 528 2.21 -14.27 -9.03
N LEU A 529 3.01 -14.06 -7.97
CA LEU A 529 4.26 -14.78 -7.72
C LEU A 529 4.03 -16.30 -7.54
N ALA A 530 2.98 -16.69 -6.81
CA ALA A 530 2.59 -18.09 -6.62
C ALA A 530 2.27 -18.84 -7.94
N HIS A 531 1.95 -18.12 -9.02
CA HIS A 531 1.70 -18.69 -10.35
C HIS A 531 2.81 -18.38 -11.37
N GLY A 532 3.97 -17.91 -10.90
CA GLY A 532 5.16 -17.69 -11.72
C GLY A 532 5.17 -16.40 -12.54
N ILE A 533 4.20 -15.50 -12.33
CA ILE A 533 4.20 -14.19 -12.97
C ILE A 533 5.39 -13.38 -12.42
N SER A 534 6.22 -12.86 -13.31
CA SER A 534 7.51 -12.25 -12.95
C SER A 534 7.41 -10.78 -12.55
N GLY A 535 6.31 -10.10 -12.89
CA GLY A 535 6.07 -8.71 -12.53
C GLY A 535 4.85 -8.07 -13.18
N PHE A 536 4.63 -6.78 -12.89
CA PHE A 536 3.55 -5.98 -13.47
C PHE A 536 4.06 -4.87 -14.39
N CYS A 537 3.37 -4.67 -15.51
CA CYS A 537 3.51 -3.49 -16.36
C CYS A 537 2.32 -2.57 -16.08
N PHE A 538 2.53 -1.50 -15.32
CA PHE A 538 1.46 -0.58 -14.96
C PHE A 538 1.14 0.37 -16.12
N TYR A 539 -0.14 0.56 -16.42
CA TYR A 539 -0.58 1.73 -17.17
C TYR A 539 -0.28 3.00 -16.37
N TYR A 540 0.53 3.88 -16.95
CA TYR A 540 0.94 5.15 -16.36
C TYR A 540 0.28 6.30 -17.13
N TYR A 541 -0.31 7.24 -16.39
CA TYR A 541 -1.10 8.36 -16.94
C TYR A 541 -0.53 9.68 -16.43
N TYR A 542 0.17 10.39 -17.32
CA TYR A 542 0.84 11.66 -17.06
C TYR A 542 0.50 12.66 -18.15
N PHE A 543 0.09 13.86 -17.73
CA PHE A 543 -0.37 14.97 -18.56
C PHE A 543 0.28 16.27 -18.05
N HIS A 544 1.45 16.63 -18.56
CA HIS A 544 2.16 17.88 -18.25
C HIS A 544 2.19 18.23 -16.74
N GLY A 545 2.85 17.37 -15.95
CA GLY A 545 2.95 17.48 -14.50
C GLY A 545 1.72 16.96 -13.71
N LYS A 546 0.59 16.69 -14.36
CA LYS A 546 -0.58 16.08 -13.72
C LYS A 546 -0.58 14.57 -13.89
N LYS A 547 -0.64 13.82 -12.78
CA LYS A 547 -0.75 12.36 -12.76
C LYS A 547 -2.17 11.91 -12.45
N LEU A 548 -2.72 10.98 -13.24
CA LEU A 548 -4.03 10.35 -12.99
C LEU A 548 -3.86 8.90 -12.53
N LEU A 549 -4.82 8.39 -11.75
CA LEU A 549 -4.83 7.03 -11.20
C LEU A 549 -3.52 6.62 -10.49
N TYR A 550 -2.72 7.58 -10.03
CA TYR A 550 -1.36 7.32 -9.56
C TYR A 550 -1.29 6.73 -8.15
N LYS A 551 -2.38 6.76 -7.36
CA LYS A 551 -2.33 6.36 -5.95
C LYS A 551 -1.92 4.89 -5.73
N PRO A 552 -2.40 3.90 -6.51
CA PRO A 552 -1.88 2.53 -6.45
C PRO A 552 -0.40 2.44 -6.83
N ILE A 553 0.07 3.22 -7.81
CA ILE A 553 1.48 3.23 -8.24
C ILE A 553 2.37 3.83 -7.14
N GLU A 554 1.94 4.94 -6.53
CA GLU A 554 2.60 5.55 -5.35
C GLU A 554 2.69 4.56 -4.19
N ASN A 555 1.60 3.84 -3.90
CA ASN A 555 1.56 2.81 -2.88
C ASN A 555 2.51 1.65 -3.20
N TYR A 556 2.52 1.16 -4.44
CA TYR A 556 3.42 0.08 -4.87
C TYR A 556 4.89 0.47 -4.70
N ILE A 557 5.28 1.67 -5.14
CA ILE A 557 6.63 2.21 -4.94
C ILE A 557 6.98 2.32 -3.45
N ARG A 558 6.06 2.81 -2.60
CA ARG A 558 6.29 2.96 -1.16
C ARG A 558 6.19 1.66 -0.35
N SER A 559 5.79 0.56 -0.98
CA SER A 559 5.65 -0.75 -0.34
C SER A 559 6.97 -1.51 -0.22
N ASP A 560 6.99 -2.51 0.65
CA ASP A 560 8.06 -3.50 0.81
C ASP A 560 7.99 -4.67 -0.19
N LEU A 561 6.96 -4.71 -1.05
CA LEU A 561 6.72 -5.75 -2.06
C LEU A 561 7.94 -5.89 -2.97
N LYS A 562 8.40 -7.13 -3.19
CA LYS A 562 9.64 -7.42 -3.94
C LYS A 562 9.45 -7.69 -5.42
N MET A 563 8.21 -7.72 -5.90
CA MET A 563 7.92 -8.09 -7.28
C MET A 563 8.32 -6.97 -8.28
N PRO A 564 9.10 -7.28 -9.33
CA PRO A 564 9.48 -6.35 -10.37
C PRO A 564 8.30 -5.64 -11.04
N PHE A 565 8.54 -4.40 -11.48
CA PHE A 565 7.56 -3.63 -12.24
C PHE A 565 8.21 -2.71 -13.27
N PHE A 566 7.41 -2.16 -14.19
CA PHE A 566 7.75 -1.02 -15.05
C PHE A 566 6.49 -0.39 -15.65
N PHE A 567 6.64 0.66 -16.46
CA PHE A 567 5.53 1.45 -16.98
C PHE A 567 5.28 1.33 -18.49
N LEU A 568 3.99 1.35 -18.83
CA LEU A 568 3.45 1.69 -20.14
C LEU A 568 2.76 3.05 -20.03
N TRP A 569 3.34 4.09 -20.63
CA TRP A 569 2.70 5.40 -20.71
C TRP A 569 1.58 5.37 -21.75
N ALA A 570 0.35 5.47 -21.26
CA ALA A 570 -0.84 5.68 -22.08
C ALA A 570 -0.93 7.18 -22.43
N ASN A 571 -0.10 7.61 -23.39
CA ASN A 571 0.09 9.00 -23.79
C ASN A 571 -1.03 9.52 -24.71
N GLU A 572 -2.29 9.25 -24.37
CA GLU A 572 -3.46 9.63 -25.16
C GLU A 572 -4.42 10.52 -24.38
N ASN A 573 -5.26 11.28 -25.08
CA ASN A 573 -6.25 12.17 -24.46
C ASN A 573 -7.12 11.43 -23.44
N TRP A 574 -7.25 12.00 -22.23
CA TRP A 574 -8.19 11.50 -21.23
C TRP A 574 -9.58 12.03 -21.57
N SER A 575 -10.45 11.21 -22.17
CA SER A 575 -11.81 11.59 -22.57
C SER A 575 -12.88 10.80 -21.83
N LYS A 576 -14.15 11.23 -21.91
CA LYS A 576 -15.28 10.50 -21.29
C LYS A 576 -15.56 9.14 -21.94
N ARG A 577 -14.88 8.79 -23.03
CA ARG A 577 -14.93 7.45 -23.63
C ARG A 577 -13.56 6.82 -23.53
N TRP A 578 -13.53 5.63 -22.95
CA TRP A 578 -12.32 4.84 -22.71
C TRP A 578 -11.74 4.21 -23.99
N ASP A 579 -12.08 4.74 -25.18
CA ASP A 579 -11.59 4.32 -26.50
C ASP A 579 -10.51 5.25 -27.09
N GLY A 580 -10.09 6.27 -26.33
CA GLY A 580 -9.06 7.22 -26.76
C GLY A 580 -9.49 8.11 -27.93
N GLY A 581 -10.80 8.29 -28.13
CA GLY A 581 -11.37 9.20 -29.13
C GLY A 581 -11.60 10.62 -28.59
N ASP A 582 -11.46 11.62 -29.48
CA ASP A 582 -11.51 13.06 -29.16
C ASP A 582 -12.91 13.63 -28.90
N GLN A 583 -13.92 12.79 -28.63
CA GLN A 583 -15.27 13.24 -28.29
C GLN A 583 -15.43 13.35 -26.76
N GLU A 584 -15.52 14.59 -26.28
CA GLU A 584 -15.55 14.96 -24.86
C GLU A 584 -14.25 14.65 -24.10
N VAL A 585 -13.15 15.26 -24.55
CA VAL A 585 -11.87 15.32 -23.82
C VAL A 585 -12.06 16.01 -22.46
N ILE A 586 -11.52 15.38 -21.41
CA ILE A 586 -11.49 15.86 -20.02
C ILE A 586 -10.13 16.52 -19.75
N ILE A 587 -9.04 15.87 -20.17
CA ILE A 587 -7.66 16.39 -20.14
C ILE A 587 -6.98 16.03 -21.47
N GLU A 588 -6.44 17.04 -22.14
CA GLU A 588 -5.72 16.90 -23.42
C GLU A 588 -4.25 16.52 -23.18
N GLN A 589 -3.70 15.70 -24.06
CA GLN A 589 -2.28 15.38 -24.11
C GLN A 589 -1.58 16.32 -25.09
N HIS A 590 -0.60 17.06 -24.59
CA HIS A 590 0.33 17.82 -25.42
C HIS A 590 1.73 17.21 -25.31
N HIS A 591 2.54 17.40 -26.34
CA HIS A 591 3.94 16.97 -26.40
C HIS A 591 4.80 18.14 -26.89
N SER A 592 5.85 18.47 -26.14
CA SER A 592 6.86 19.47 -26.52
C SER A 592 8.22 19.09 -25.91
N PRO A 593 9.34 19.60 -26.44
CA PRO A 593 10.67 19.31 -25.89
C PRO A 593 10.83 19.63 -24.39
N GLU A 594 10.11 20.64 -23.91
CA GLU A 594 10.07 20.99 -22.48
C GLU A 594 9.29 19.97 -21.65
N ASP A 595 8.18 19.43 -22.18
CA ASP A 595 7.41 18.34 -21.55
C ASP A 595 8.21 17.03 -21.56
N ASP A 596 8.94 16.74 -22.64
CA ASP A 596 9.78 15.55 -22.76
C ASP A 596 10.86 15.49 -21.66
N VAL A 597 11.47 16.64 -21.35
CA VAL A 597 12.41 16.79 -20.21
C VAL A 597 11.70 16.67 -18.86
N ALA A 598 10.55 17.33 -18.68
CA ALA A 598 9.79 17.27 -17.43
C ALA A 598 9.29 15.85 -17.10
N PHE A 599 8.83 15.12 -18.10
CA PHE A 599 8.36 13.74 -18.01
C PHE A 599 9.49 12.77 -17.66
N ILE A 600 10.65 12.84 -18.32
CA ILE A 600 11.76 11.92 -18.00
C ILE A 600 12.36 12.22 -16.62
N HIS A 601 12.35 13.48 -16.17
CA HIS A 601 12.77 13.87 -14.81
C HIS A 601 11.83 13.34 -13.73
N GLU A 602 10.51 13.36 -13.95
CA GLU A 602 9.50 12.77 -13.06
C GLU A 602 9.72 11.26 -12.84
N LEU A 603 10.29 10.56 -13.82
CA LEU A 603 10.53 9.11 -13.74
C LEU A 603 11.85 8.73 -13.05
N PHE A 604 12.82 9.64 -12.88
CA PHE A 604 14.11 9.30 -12.26
C PHE A 604 14.00 8.64 -10.87
N PRO A 605 13.19 9.13 -9.92
CA PRO A 605 13.06 8.48 -8.59
C PRO A 605 12.50 7.05 -8.68
N VAL A 606 11.76 6.73 -9.75
CA VAL A 606 11.19 5.41 -9.98
C VAL A 606 12.18 4.50 -10.71
N PHE A 607 12.94 5.03 -11.66
CA PHE A 607 14.03 4.31 -12.35
C PHE A 607 15.18 3.94 -11.41
N GLU A 608 15.37 4.68 -10.32
CA GLU A 608 16.33 4.39 -9.26
C GLU A 608 15.89 3.21 -8.36
N ASP A 609 14.60 2.82 -8.36
CA ASP A 609 14.11 1.65 -7.65
C ASP A 609 14.76 0.35 -8.18
N GLU A 610 15.23 -0.51 -7.27
CA GLU A 610 15.88 -1.78 -7.60
C GLU A 610 14.91 -2.77 -8.27
N ARG A 611 13.60 -2.65 -8.00
CA ARG A 611 12.54 -3.47 -8.59
C ARG A 611 12.13 -2.98 -9.98
N TYR A 612 12.53 -1.76 -10.37
CA TYR A 612 12.19 -1.24 -11.69
C TYR A 612 12.95 -2.02 -12.77
N THR A 613 12.20 -2.61 -13.70
CA THR A 613 12.74 -3.57 -14.67
C THR A 613 13.70 -2.87 -15.63
N LYS A 614 14.90 -3.44 -15.74
CA LYS A 614 16.00 -2.96 -16.56
C LYS A 614 16.42 -4.04 -17.56
N VAL A 615 16.94 -3.61 -18.71
CA VAL A 615 17.61 -4.43 -19.73
C VAL A 615 19.02 -3.90 -19.90
N ASN A 616 20.04 -4.71 -19.60
CA ASN A 616 21.44 -4.25 -19.61
C ASN A 616 21.67 -2.95 -18.81
N GLY A 617 21.00 -2.82 -17.66
CA GLY A 617 21.04 -1.63 -16.80
C GLY A 617 20.19 -0.44 -17.24
N LYS A 618 19.61 -0.46 -18.44
CA LYS A 618 18.70 0.60 -18.93
C LYS A 618 17.27 0.35 -18.44
N PRO A 619 16.59 1.31 -17.77
CA PRO A 619 15.17 1.18 -17.41
C PRO A 619 14.30 0.94 -18.64
N VAL A 620 13.31 0.05 -18.53
CA VAL A 620 12.33 -0.21 -19.59
C VAL A 620 11.18 0.79 -19.49
N LEU A 621 10.83 1.45 -20.59
CA LEU A 621 9.65 2.30 -20.70
C LEU A 621 8.90 1.96 -21.99
N MET A 622 7.60 1.68 -21.87
CA MET A 622 6.73 1.43 -23.01
C MET A 622 5.89 2.68 -23.33
N ILE A 623 5.65 2.94 -24.61
CA ILE A 623 4.90 4.09 -25.13
C ILE A 623 3.72 3.59 -25.96
N TYR A 624 2.49 4.03 -25.64
CA TYR A 624 1.27 3.52 -26.26
C TYR A 624 1.03 4.06 -27.69
N LYS A 625 1.07 5.38 -27.88
CA LYS A 625 0.84 6.05 -29.17
C LYS A 625 2.03 6.90 -29.58
N ALA A 626 3.08 6.26 -30.08
CA ALA A 626 4.32 6.91 -30.54
C ALA A 626 4.11 7.89 -31.72
N HIS A 627 2.98 7.82 -32.44
CA HIS A 627 2.64 8.71 -33.54
C HIS A 627 2.05 10.08 -33.10
N LEU A 628 1.82 10.30 -31.80
CA LEU A 628 1.31 11.58 -31.28
C LEU A 628 2.44 12.60 -31.02
N PHE A 629 3.70 12.16 -31.00
CA PHE A 629 4.85 13.06 -30.85
C PHE A 629 5.10 13.82 -32.16
N PRO A 630 5.23 15.17 -32.15
CA PRO A 630 5.52 15.96 -33.34
C PRO A 630 6.85 15.58 -34.03
N ASP A 631 7.87 15.28 -33.23
CA ASP A 631 9.13 14.66 -33.65
C ASP A 631 9.56 13.63 -32.61
N VAL A 632 9.19 12.36 -32.87
CA VAL A 632 9.48 11.25 -31.97
C VAL A 632 10.98 10.94 -31.88
N LEU A 633 11.76 11.21 -32.94
CA LEU A 633 13.20 10.98 -32.90
C LEU A 633 13.86 11.95 -31.92
N SER A 634 13.58 13.24 -32.08
CA SER A 634 14.05 14.29 -31.16
C SER A 634 13.63 14.00 -29.71
N THR A 635 12.38 13.56 -29.50
CA THR A 635 11.87 13.11 -28.19
C THR A 635 12.76 12.02 -27.58
N THR A 636 13.03 10.93 -28.32
CA THR A 636 13.84 9.82 -27.79
C THR A 636 15.32 10.17 -27.60
N GLU A 637 15.84 11.15 -28.34
CA GLU A 637 17.20 11.68 -28.16
C GLU A 637 17.29 12.50 -26.88
N ILE A 638 16.34 13.42 -26.63
CA ILE A 638 16.23 14.19 -25.39
C ILE A 638 16.21 13.26 -24.17
N TRP A 639 15.36 12.22 -24.17
CA TRP A 639 15.32 11.25 -23.06
C TRP A 639 16.65 10.52 -22.87
N ARG A 640 17.35 10.15 -23.94
CA ARG A 640 18.68 9.50 -23.83
C ARG A 640 19.74 10.45 -23.29
N GLU A 641 19.72 11.72 -23.67
CA GLU A 641 20.63 12.73 -23.11
C GLU A 641 20.38 12.97 -21.63
N GLU A 642 19.12 13.15 -21.21
CA GLU A 642 18.77 13.37 -19.79
C GLU A 642 19.12 12.15 -18.93
N MET A 643 18.89 10.94 -19.44
CA MET A 643 19.32 9.70 -18.78
C MET A 643 20.84 9.62 -18.63
N ALA A 644 21.61 10.04 -19.64
CA ALA A 644 23.07 10.09 -19.56
C ALA A 644 23.56 11.17 -18.58
N LYS A 645 22.92 12.34 -18.54
CA LYS A 645 23.19 13.42 -17.54
C LYS A 645 22.94 12.94 -16.11
N ARG A 646 21.92 12.11 -15.88
CA ARG A 646 21.61 11.48 -14.59
C ARG A 646 22.53 10.30 -14.22
N GLY A 647 23.31 9.77 -15.17
CA GLY A 647 24.28 8.69 -14.95
C GLY A 647 23.79 7.28 -15.31
N PHE A 648 22.63 7.14 -15.96
CA PHE A 648 22.17 5.86 -16.48
C PHE A 648 22.88 5.50 -17.80
N PRO A 649 23.01 4.20 -18.16
CA PRO A 649 23.53 3.77 -19.47
C PRO A 649 22.57 4.05 -20.65
N GLY A 650 21.52 4.85 -20.42
CA GLY A 650 20.41 5.13 -21.32
C GLY A 650 19.09 4.50 -20.85
N ILE A 651 18.06 4.63 -21.71
CA ILE A 651 16.72 4.06 -21.53
C ILE A 651 16.46 3.00 -22.60
N TYR A 652 15.61 2.01 -22.30
CA TYR A 652 15.18 0.96 -23.24
C TYR A 652 13.71 1.21 -23.63
N LEU A 653 13.51 1.71 -24.85
CA LEU A 653 12.19 2.19 -25.29
C LEU A 653 11.45 1.13 -26.10
N VAL A 654 10.18 0.90 -25.75
CA VAL A 654 9.30 -0.05 -26.44
C VAL A 654 8.05 0.65 -26.95
N MET A 655 7.73 0.54 -28.23
CA MET A 655 6.49 1.10 -28.81
C MET A 655 5.44 0.02 -29.07
N VAL A 656 4.16 0.40 -29.20
CA VAL A 656 3.15 -0.49 -29.80
C VAL A 656 3.57 -0.90 -31.22
N ASP A 657 3.38 -2.18 -31.57
CA ASP A 657 3.55 -2.68 -32.94
C ASP A 657 2.50 -2.01 -33.84
N ASP A 658 2.94 -1.09 -34.72
CA ASP A 658 2.05 -0.50 -35.73
C ASP A 658 1.65 -1.56 -36.77
N TRP A 659 0.42 -1.45 -37.26
CA TRP A 659 -0.19 -2.45 -38.16
C TRP A 659 -0.42 -1.91 -39.57
N SER A 660 0.41 -0.96 -40.00
CA SER A 660 0.45 -0.53 -41.40
C SER A 660 1.03 -1.64 -42.30
N ALA A 661 0.80 -1.53 -43.61
CA ALA A 661 1.31 -2.51 -44.58
C ALA A 661 2.84 -2.48 -44.75
N ASP A 662 3.49 -1.44 -44.23
CA ASP A 662 4.94 -1.24 -44.21
C ASP A 662 5.32 -0.69 -42.81
N PRO A 663 5.30 -1.53 -41.76
CA PRO A 663 5.37 -1.09 -40.37
C PRO A 663 6.70 -0.42 -40.08
N ALA A 664 6.65 0.77 -39.48
CA ALA A 664 7.84 1.55 -39.19
C ALA A 664 8.75 0.76 -38.24
N GLN A 665 9.99 0.50 -38.66
CA GLN A 665 10.89 -0.28 -37.81
C GLN A 665 11.17 0.53 -36.54
N PRO A 666 11.04 -0.03 -35.31
CA PRO A 666 11.18 0.73 -34.08
C PRO A 666 12.44 1.61 -34.02
N ARG A 667 13.57 1.10 -34.53
CA ARG A 667 14.85 1.83 -34.61
C ARG A 667 14.82 3.09 -35.46
N GLN A 668 13.99 3.15 -36.51
CA GLN A 668 13.80 4.32 -37.36
C GLN A 668 13.03 5.45 -36.64
N LEU A 669 12.30 5.11 -35.57
CA LEU A 669 11.58 6.03 -34.71
C LEU A 669 12.27 6.23 -33.34
N GLY A 670 13.51 5.74 -33.18
CA GLY A 670 14.27 5.87 -31.96
C GLY A 670 13.94 4.84 -30.86
N PHE A 671 13.18 3.79 -31.14
CA PHE A 671 12.83 2.72 -30.20
C PHE A 671 13.73 1.48 -30.30
N ASP A 672 13.88 0.74 -29.19
CA ASP A 672 14.70 -0.47 -29.08
C ASP A 672 13.93 -1.76 -29.46
N ALA A 673 12.59 -1.75 -29.31
CA ALA A 673 11.67 -2.86 -29.62
C ALA A 673 10.22 -2.39 -29.86
N SER A 674 9.36 -3.29 -30.36
CA SER A 674 7.89 -3.15 -30.26
C SER A 674 7.24 -4.23 -29.37
N TYR A 675 5.95 -4.11 -29.08
CA TYR A 675 5.15 -5.17 -28.44
C TYR A 675 3.78 -5.35 -29.12
N GLU A 676 3.29 -6.59 -29.15
CA GLU A 676 2.01 -6.94 -29.80
C GLU A 676 0.80 -6.42 -28.99
N ILE A 677 -0.25 -5.93 -29.66
CA ILE A 677 -1.60 -5.77 -29.08
C ILE A 677 -2.57 -6.66 -29.85
N PRO A 678 -2.91 -7.86 -29.33
CA PRO A 678 -3.74 -8.81 -30.06
C PRO A 678 -5.17 -8.34 -30.38
N SER A 679 -5.78 -7.54 -29.49
CA SER A 679 -7.15 -6.99 -29.67
C SER A 679 -7.29 -6.07 -30.88
N ASN A 680 -6.20 -5.42 -31.32
CA ASN A 680 -6.18 -4.60 -32.54
C ASN A 680 -6.18 -5.45 -33.83
N VAL A 681 -6.01 -6.77 -33.74
CA VAL A 681 -5.81 -7.67 -34.88
C VAL A 681 -6.78 -8.86 -34.82
N THR A 682 -8.04 -8.60 -35.15
CA THR A 682 -9.10 -9.61 -35.27
C THR A 682 -9.49 -9.78 -36.75
N PRO A 683 -8.87 -10.72 -37.49
CA PRO A 683 -9.25 -11.00 -38.88
C PRO A 683 -10.66 -11.62 -38.99
N SER A 684 -11.24 -11.60 -40.19
CA SER A 684 -12.54 -12.24 -40.47
C SER A 684 -12.58 -13.72 -40.11
N ASP A 685 -11.47 -14.42 -40.31
CA ASP A 685 -11.43 -15.87 -40.32
C ASP A 685 -11.46 -16.48 -38.91
N VAL A 686 -11.26 -15.65 -37.87
CA VAL A 686 -11.39 -16.03 -36.46
C VAL A 686 -12.78 -15.71 -35.89
N LEU A 687 -13.70 -15.16 -36.68
CA LEU A 687 -15.09 -14.98 -36.27
C LEU A 687 -15.76 -16.35 -36.04
N TYR A 688 -16.74 -16.36 -35.14
CA TYR A 688 -17.53 -17.54 -34.85
C TYR A 688 -18.58 -17.76 -35.95
N GLU A 689 -18.51 -18.92 -36.61
CA GLU A 689 -19.31 -19.23 -37.81
C GLU A 689 -20.81 -19.34 -37.54
N ASP A 690 -21.18 -19.76 -36.32
CA ASP A 690 -22.56 -20.05 -35.92
C ASP A 690 -23.11 -19.00 -34.95
N ALA A 691 -22.72 -17.73 -35.13
CA ALA A 691 -23.14 -16.63 -34.25
C ALA A 691 -24.67 -16.43 -34.23
N GLU A 692 -25.37 -16.79 -35.31
CA GLU A 692 -26.84 -16.73 -35.40
C GLU A 692 -27.53 -17.72 -34.43
N SER A 693 -26.95 -18.90 -34.18
CA SER A 693 -27.55 -19.89 -33.27
C SER A 693 -27.48 -19.52 -31.79
N LEU A 694 -26.63 -18.54 -31.44
CA LEU A 694 -26.49 -18.06 -30.07
C LEU A 694 -27.75 -17.35 -29.55
N GLY A 695 -28.69 -16.94 -30.41
CA GLY A 695 -29.88 -16.20 -29.96
C GLY A 695 -29.53 -14.80 -29.43
N LEU A 696 -28.68 -14.09 -30.17
CA LEU A 696 -28.37 -12.68 -29.96
C LEU A 696 -29.63 -11.82 -30.08
N GLN A 697 -29.66 -10.68 -29.38
CA GLN A 697 -30.74 -9.69 -29.50
C GLN A 697 -30.65 -8.94 -30.83
N ASP A 698 -31.80 -8.51 -31.36
CA ASP A 698 -31.91 -7.84 -32.67
C ASP A 698 -31.10 -6.52 -32.78
N ASP A 699 -30.69 -5.94 -31.64
CA ASP A 699 -29.85 -4.73 -31.57
C ASP A 699 -28.34 -5.01 -31.52
N PHE A 700 -27.91 -6.28 -31.52
CA PHE A 700 -26.50 -6.65 -31.49
C PHE A 700 -25.79 -6.23 -32.78
N THR A 701 -24.78 -5.39 -32.62
CA THR A 701 -23.95 -4.81 -33.69
C THR A 701 -22.45 -5.05 -33.47
N GLY A 702 -22.11 -5.84 -32.44
CA GLY A 702 -20.77 -6.24 -32.08
C GLY A 702 -20.19 -7.38 -32.93
N ARG A 703 -19.16 -8.06 -32.42
CA ARG A 703 -18.53 -9.21 -33.08
C ARG A 703 -18.36 -10.39 -32.13
N ILE A 704 -18.74 -11.59 -32.58
CA ILE A 704 -18.48 -12.85 -31.87
C ILE A 704 -17.24 -13.51 -32.47
N VAL A 705 -16.24 -13.78 -31.63
CA VAL A 705 -14.92 -14.29 -32.02
C VAL A 705 -14.70 -15.67 -31.41
N ASP A 706 -14.22 -16.64 -32.19
CA ASP A 706 -13.81 -17.93 -31.67
C ASP A 706 -12.40 -17.81 -31.06
N TYR A 707 -12.28 -18.01 -29.74
CA TYR A 707 -11.00 -17.83 -29.04
C TYR A 707 -9.93 -18.85 -29.47
N ASP A 708 -10.35 -20.05 -29.83
CA ASP A 708 -9.49 -21.13 -30.27
C ASP A 708 -8.86 -20.80 -31.63
N LYS A 709 -9.64 -20.25 -32.56
CA LYS A 709 -9.15 -19.70 -33.84
C LYS A 709 -8.27 -18.46 -33.62
N PHE A 710 -8.70 -17.54 -32.76
CA PHE A 710 -7.96 -16.32 -32.43
C PHE A 710 -6.55 -16.62 -31.89
N ALA A 711 -6.44 -17.50 -30.90
CA ALA A 711 -5.15 -17.92 -30.35
C ALA A 711 -4.27 -18.61 -31.41
N LYS A 712 -4.82 -19.52 -32.22
CA LYS A 712 -4.10 -20.20 -33.32
C LYS A 712 -3.55 -19.21 -34.36
N PHE A 713 -4.32 -18.17 -34.71
CA PHE A 713 -3.89 -17.10 -35.60
C PHE A 713 -2.71 -16.31 -35.00
N HIS A 714 -2.79 -15.89 -33.74
CA HIS A 714 -1.70 -15.13 -33.11
C HIS A 714 -0.42 -15.97 -32.90
N MET A 715 -0.56 -17.25 -32.60
CA MET A 715 0.55 -18.20 -32.56
C MET A 715 1.26 -18.33 -33.92
N SER A 716 0.52 -18.34 -35.04
CA SER A 716 1.08 -18.55 -36.38
C SER A 716 1.61 -17.28 -37.05
N ARG A 717 1.40 -16.09 -36.46
CA ARG A 717 1.94 -14.82 -36.98
C ARG A 717 3.45 -14.91 -37.17
N SER A 718 3.91 -14.45 -38.35
CA SER A 718 5.32 -14.29 -38.65
C SER A 718 5.98 -13.25 -37.72
N PHE A 719 7.28 -13.43 -37.52
CA PHE A 719 8.12 -12.49 -36.79
C PHE A 719 8.71 -11.46 -37.74
N PRO A 720 8.73 -10.17 -37.36
CA PRO A 720 9.46 -9.14 -38.10
C PRO A 720 10.98 -9.33 -37.94
N GLU A 721 11.76 -8.60 -38.74
CA GLU A 721 13.22 -8.58 -38.62
C GLU A 721 13.70 -7.81 -37.38
N TYR A 722 12.89 -6.89 -36.86
CA TYR A 722 13.14 -6.15 -35.63
C TYR A 722 12.66 -6.91 -34.38
N ARG A 723 13.06 -6.43 -33.20
CA ARG A 723 12.65 -7.03 -31.92
C ARG A 723 11.20 -6.69 -31.60
N ARG A 724 10.35 -7.72 -31.49
CA ARG A 724 8.96 -7.60 -31.05
C ARG A 724 8.69 -8.55 -29.89
N PHE A 725 8.29 -8.00 -28.76
CA PHE A 725 7.84 -8.80 -27.62
C PHE A 725 6.44 -9.38 -27.87
N ARG A 726 6.28 -10.65 -27.51
CA ARG A 726 5.01 -11.37 -27.63
C ARG A 726 4.03 -10.91 -26.56
N THR A 727 2.77 -10.77 -26.92
CA THR A 727 1.67 -10.52 -25.97
C THR A 727 0.62 -11.60 -26.11
N VAL A 728 0.32 -12.27 -24.99
CA VAL A 728 -0.67 -13.34 -24.91
C VAL A 728 -1.91 -12.77 -24.23
N MET A 729 -3.02 -12.77 -24.96
CA MET A 729 -4.29 -12.21 -24.46
C MET A 729 -5.21 -13.31 -23.98
N LEU A 730 -5.84 -13.10 -22.82
CA LEU A 730 -6.91 -13.95 -22.33
C LEU A 730 -8.18 -13.75 -23.19
N PRO A 731 -9.25 -14.54 -22.99
CA PRO A 731 -10.51 -14.30 -23.68
C PRO A 731 -11.07 -12.91 -23.40
N TRP A 732 -11.46 -12.20 -24.46
CA TRP A 732 -11.87 -10.80 -24.43
C TRP A 732 -13.39 -10.67 -24.49
N ASP A 733 -13.94 -9.82 -23.65
CA ASP A 733 -15.38 -9.58 -23.52
C ASP A 733 -15.61 -8.18 -22.93
N ASN A 734 -15.64 -7.18 -23.82
CA ASN A 734 -15.80 -5.77 -23.44
C ASN A 734 -17.26 -5.31 -23.32
N THR A 735 -18.19 -6.25 -23.06
CA THR A 735 -19.62 -6.00 -22.86
C THR A 735 -19.91 -4.97 -21.77
N ALA A 736 -19.08 -4.92 -20.71
CA ALA A 736 -19.23 -3.96 -19.63
C ALA A 736 -19.08 -2.49 -20.08
N ARG A 737 -18.26 -2.21 -21.10
CA ARG A 737 -18.09 -0.85 -21.69
C ARG A 737 -19.05 -0.60 -22.86
N TYR A 738 -19.34 -1.62 -23.68
CA TYR A 738 -19.96 -1.41 -25.00
C TYR A 738 -21.35 -2.03 -25.23
N GLY A 739 -21.85 -2.89 -24.33
CA GLY A 739 -23.16 -3.52 -24.48
C GLY A 739 -23.30 -4.27 -25.81
N SER A 740 -24.38 -3.99 -26.57
CA SER A 740 -24.66 -4.62 -27.86
C SER A 740 -23.64 -4.34 -28.98
N ARG A 741 -22.67 -3.43 -28.77
CA ARG A 741 -21.54 -3.16 -29.70
C ARG A 741 -20.26 -3.94 -29.35
N ALA A 742 -20.29 -4.80 -28.33
CA ALA A 742 -19.11 -5.45 -27.78
C ALA A 742 -18.46 -6.48 -28.70
N ILE A 743 -17.19 -6.77 -28.45
CA ILE A 743 -16.49 -7.93 -29.00
C ILE A 743 -16.46 -8.99 -27.89
N VAL A 744 -17.00 -10.17 -28.19
CA VAL A 744 -17.16 -11.26 -27.23
C VAL A 744 -16.49 -12.53 -27.76
N HIS A 745 -15.52 -13.03 -27.00
CA HIS A 745 -14.86 -14.30 -27.28
C HIS A 745 -15.71 -15.47 -26.77
N VAL A 746 -16.00 -16.43 -27.66
CA VAL A 746 -16.65 -17.72 -27.35
C VAL A 746 -15.63 -18.86 -27.45
N ASN A 747 -16.05 -20.09 -27.10
CA ASN A 747 -15.16 -21.27 -27.03
C ASN A 747 -13.95 -21.07 -26.10
N THR A 748 -14.18 -20.39 -24.97
CA THR A 748 -13.12 -19.91 -24.07
C THR A 748 -12.62 -20.95 -23.05
N GLN A 749 -13.36 -22.04 -22.85
CA GLN A 749 -13.09 -23.04 -21.80
C GLN A 749 -12.08 -24.13 -22.25
N THR A 750 -11.10 -23.76 -23.08
CA THR A 750 -10.09 -24.66 -23.66
C THR A 750 -8.69 -24.39 -23.09
N ASP A 751 -7.71 -25.21 -23.52
CA ASP A 751 -6.27 -25.01 -23.25
C ASP A 751 -5.59 -24.07 -24.27
N ALA A 752 -6.36 -23.35 -25.11
CA ALA A 752 -5.80 -22.44 -26.11
C ALA A 752 -4.93 -21.33 -25.50
N TYR A 753 -5.35 -20.73 -24.37
CA TYR A 753 -4.56 -19.72 -23.65
C TYR A 753 -3.20 -20.29 -23.21
N LYS A 754 -3.22 -21.41 -22.48
CA LYS A 754 -2.01 -22.14 -22.05
C LYS A 754 -1.08 -22.44 -23.23
N THR A 755 -1.65 -23.00 -24.31
CA THR A 755 -0.89 -23.41 -25.51
C THR A 755 -0.23 -22.22 -26.19
N TRP A 756 -0.93 -21.09 -26.31
CA TRP A 756 -0.40 -19.85 -26.86
C TRP A 756 0.71 -19.29 -25.97
N LEU A 757 0.54 -19.31 -24.64
CA LEU A 757 1.57 -18.87 -23.69
C LEU A 757 2.84 -19.73 -23.78
N SER A 758 2.73 -21.06 -23.74
CA SER A 758 3.87 -21.97 -23.92
C SER A 758 4.62 -21.68 -25.22
N GLN A 759 3.92 -21.47 -26.34
CA GLN A 759 4.54 -21.15 -27.62
C GLN A 759 5.22 -19.78 -27.63
N ALA A 760 4.55 -18.73 -27.12
CA ALA A 760 5.08 -17.38 -27.05
C ALA A 760 6.37 -17.33 -26.21
N MET A 761 6.44 -18.09 -25.12
CA MET A 761 7.64 -18.24 -24.31
C MET A 761 8.74 -19.02 -25.04
N LEU A 762 8.45 -20.14 -25.70
CA LEU A 762 9.46 -20.89 -26.48
C LEU A 762 10.03 -20.05 -27.65
N ASP A 763 9.17 -19.32 -28.36
CA ASP A 763 9.57 -18.36 -29.40
C ASP A 763 10.53 -17.30 -28.83
N THR A 764 10.16 -16.72 -27.69
CA THR A 764 10.93 -15.67 -26.99
C THR A 764 12.29 -16.19 -26.50
N TYR A 765 12.31 -17.38 -25.91
CA TYR A 765 13.53 -18.04 -25.43
C TYR A 765 14.55 -18.26 -26.55
N THR A 766 14.09 -18.68 -27.73
CA THR A 766 14.96 -18.99 -28.87
C THR A 766 15.44 -17.77 -29.65
N ARG A 767 14.71 -16.66 -29.61
CA ARG A 767 15.01 -15.45 -30.40
C ARG A 767 15.82 -14.41 -29.63
N TYR A 768 15.64 -14.30 -28.32
CA TYR A 768 16.17 -13.19 -27.53
C TYR A 768 17.17 -13.62 -26.44
N PRO A 769 18.20 -12.80 -26.17
CA PRO A 769 19.13 -13.03 -25.06
C PRO A 769 18.39 -12.89 -23.72
N ALA A 770 18.90 -13.54 -22.67
CA ALA A 770 18.20 -13.72 -21.40
C ALA A 770 17.57 -12.43 -20.81
N GLU A 771 18.32 -11.33 -20.81
CA GLU A 771 17.88 -10.01 -20.34
C GLU A 771 16.58 -9.52 -21.02
N GLU A 772 16.40 -9.82 -22.31
CA GLU A 772 15.31 -9.36 -23.17
C GLU A 772 14.19 -10.40 -23.36
N ARG A 773 14.20 -11.51 -22.61
CA ARG A 773 13.17 -12.56 -22.73
C ARG A 773 11.88 -12.14 -22.01
N PHE A 774 11.12 -11.22 -22.60
CA PHE A 774 9.82 -10.78 -22.11
C PHE A 774 8.65 -11.42 -22.88
N VAL A 775 7.64 -11.88 -22.15
CA VAL A 775 6.31 -12.18 -22.67
C VAL A 775 5.28 -11.40 -21.85
N PHE A 776 4.42 -10.64 -22.53
CA PHE A 776 3.36 -9.88 -21.89
C PHE A 776 2.08 -10.71 -21.75
N LEU A 777 1.40 -10.57 -20.61
CA LEU A 777 0.08 -11.14 -20.37
C LEU A 777 -0.94 -9.99 -20.37
N HIS A 778 -1.93 -10.06 -21.26
CA HIS A 778 -3.04 -9.11 -21.33
C HIS A 778 -4.30 -9.78 -20.76
N SER A 779 -4.67 -9.56 -19.50
CA SER A 779 -4.03 -8.69 -18.48
C SER A 779 -4.05 -9.32 -17.08
N TRP A 780 -3.55 -8.59 -16.07
CA TRP A 780 -3.84 -8.89 -14.67
C TRP A 780 -5.33 -8.67 -14.34
N ASN A 781 -5.85 -7.46 -14.55
CA ASN A 781 -7.12 -7.00 -13.99
C ASN A 781 -7.99 -6.08 -14.90
N GLU A 782 -7.95 -6.19 -16.23
CA GLU A 782 -8.89 -5.50 -17.15
C GLU A 782 -10.31 -6.09 -17.09
N TRP A 783 -10.99 -5.95 -15.95
CA TRP A 783 -12.32 -6.51 -15.71
C TRP A 783 -13.40 -6.02 -16.68
N CYS A 784 -13.33 -4.75 -17.09
CA CYS A 784 -14.28 -4.16 -18.03
C CYS A 784 -14.08 -4.60 -19.49
N GLU A 785 -12.91 -5.13 -19.81
CA GLU A 785 -12.61 -5.80 -21.08
C GLU A 785 -12.74 -7.33 -20.98
N GLY A 786 -13.10 -7.84 -19.79
CA GLY A 786 -13.32 -9.25 -19.54
C GLY A 786 -12.07 -10.12 -19.57
N THR A 787 -10.87 -9.54 -19.73
CA THR A 787 -9.59 -10.21 -20.03
C THR A 787 -8.59 -10.05 -18.88
N TYR A 788 -8.78 -10.83 -17.82
CA TYR A 788 -8.04 -10.75 -16.55
C TYR A 788 -7.54 -12.13 -16.10
N LEU A 789 -6.42 -12.14 -15.38
CA LEU A 789 -5.86 -13.32 -14.72
C LEU A 789 -6.47 -13.57 -13.33
N GLU A 790 -6.91 -12.51 -12.66
CA GLU A 790 -7.54 -12.60 -11.33
C GLU A 790 -8.69 -13.63 -11.29
N SER A 791 -8.90 -14.26 -10.13
CA SER A 791 -9.91 -15.30 -10.03
C SER A 791 -11.33 -14.72 -10.13
N ASP A 792 -12.24 -15.47 -10.77
CA ASP A 792 -13.66 -15.10 -10.91
C ASP A 792 -14.61 -16.22 -10.44
N GLY A 793 -15.89 -15.88 -10.27
CA GLY A 793 -16.91 -16.78 -9.76
C GLY A 793 -17.33 -17.95 -10.66
N LYS A 794 -16.86 -18.02 -11.92
CA LYS A 794 -17.19 -19.09 -12.89
C LYS A 794 -16.00 -19.98 -13.24
N SER A 795 -14.83 -19.38 -13.44
CA SER A 795 -13.58 -20.04 -13.82
C SER A 795 -12.58 -20.12 -12.67
N GLY A 796 -12.84 -19.53 -11.51
CA GLY A 796 -11.95 -19.61 -10.34
C GLY A 796 -10.54 -19.15 -10.69
N ARG A 797 -9.52 -19.90 -10.27
CA ARG A 797 -8.11 -19.63 -10.59
C ARG A 797 -7.64 -20.26 -11.92
N ARG A 798 -8.52 -20.75 -12.81
CA ARG A 798 -8.14 -21.54 -14.00
C ARG A 798 -7.06 -20.90 -14.87
N TYR A 799 -7.10 -19.57 -15.08
CA TYR A 799 -6.10 -18.89 -15.90
C TYR A 799 -4.76 -18.71 -15.19
N LEU A 800 -4.74 -18.50 -13.87
CA LEU A 800 -3.53 -18.52 -13.05
C LEU A 800 -2.89 -19.91 -13.05
N GLU A 801 -3.70 -20.95 -12.90
CA GLU A 801 -3.26 -22.35 -12.99
C GLU A 801 -2.69 -22.66 -14.39
N GLN A 802 -3.39 -22.28 -15.46
CA GLN A 802 -2.87 -22.41 -16.84
C GLN A 802 -1.59 -21.60 -17.09
N THR A 803 -1.43 -20.44 -16.44
CA THR A 803 -0.20 -19.62 -16.50
C THR A 803 0.98 -20.35 -15.87
N ARG A 804 0.82 -20.81 -14.62
CA ARG A 804 1.83 -21.61 -13.90
C ARG A 804 2.21 -22.85 -14.70
N ASP A 805 1.21 -23.59 -15.16
CA ASP A 805 1.35 -24.80 -15.97
C ASP A 805 2.12 -24.57 -17.29
N ALA A 806 1.91 -23.44 -17.98
CA ALA A 806 2.66 -23.08 -19.17
C ALA A 806 4.14 -22.77 -18.85
N ILE A 807 4.37 -22.00 -17.79
CA ILE A 807 5.72 -21.64 -17.32
C ILE A 807 6.50 -22.90 -16.90
N GLU A 808 5.86 -23.83 -16.20
CA GLU A 808 6.44 -25.13 -15.85
C GLU A 808 6.70 -26.00 -17.08
N GLU A 809 5.79 -26.03 -18.07
CA GLU A 809 5.97 -26.77 -19.31
C GLU A 809 7.19 -26.28 -20.10
N VAL A 810 7.34 -24.96 -20.23
CA VAL A 810 8.49 -24.30 -20.88
C VAL A 810 9.77 -24.55 -20.09
N ARG A 811 9.75 -24.41 -18.76
CA ARG A 811 10.90 -24.69 -17.88
C ARG A 811 11.39 -26.13 -18.09
N ASN A 812 10.48 -27.10 -18.06
CA ASN A 812 10.79 -28.50 -18.31
C ASN A 812 11.35 -28.75 -19.73
N ALA A 813 10.91 -28.00 -20.74
CA ALA A 813 11.42 -28.13 -22.10
C ALA A 813 12.85 -27.58 -22.25
N VAL A 814 13.13 -26.41 -21.65
CA VAL A 814 14.46 -25.78 -21.62
C VAL A 814 15.46 -26.67 -20.86
N MET A 815 15.09 -27.16 -19.67
CA MET A 815 15.93 -28.01 -18.81
C MET A 815 16.47 -29.28 -19.49
N VAL A 816 15.76 -29.83 -20.49
CA VAL A 816 16.16 -31.08 -21.17
C VAL A 816 17.11 -30.80 -22.35
N GLY A 817 17.41 -29.53 -22.65
CA GLY A 817 18.30 -29.14 -23.75
C GLY A 817 17.72 -29.43 -25.14
N LEU A 818 16.40 -29.64 -25.23
CA LEU A 818 15.70 -29.87 -26.48
C LEU A 818 15.73 -28.59 -27.32
N ASN A 819 16.00 -28.70 -28.63
CA ASN A 819 15.81 -27.55 -29.50
C ASN A 819 14.30 -27.22 -29.59
N ALA A 820 13.93 -25.98 -29.97
CA ALA A 820 12.52 -25.55 -29.94
C ALA A 820 11.54 -26.46 -30.68
N LYS A 821 11.97 -27.13 -31.77
CA LYS A 821 11.14 -28.09 -32.49
C LYS A 821 10.91 -29.36 -31.69
N GLU A 822 11.92 -29.87 -31.00
CA GLU A 822 11.81 -31.03 -30.10
C GLU A 822 11.01 -30.70 -28.83
N ALA A 823 11.20 -29.51 -28.25
CA ALA A 823 10.40 -29.00 -27.14
C ALA A 823 8.91 -28.94 -27.51
N HIS A 824 8.59 -28.29 -28.64
CA HIS A 824 7.23 -28.22 -29.18
C HIS A 824 6.68 -29.61 -29.52
N ALA A 825 7.47 -30.50 -30.13
CA ALA A 825 7.05 -31.87 -30.41
C ALA A 825 6.76 -32.67 -29.14
N VAL A 826 7.55 -32.54 -28.08
CA VAL A 826 7.31 -33.20 -26.79
C VAL A 826 6.08 -32.64 -26.09
N ALA A 827 5.82 -31.34 -26.17
CA ALA A 827 4.57 -30.74 -25.68
C ALA A 827 3.35 -31.27 -26.46
N LEU A 828 3.42 -31.31 -27.79
CA LEU A 828 2.38 -31.85 -28.67
C LEU A 828 2.12 -33.35 -28.41
N LEU A 829 3.19 -34.14 -28.19
CA LEU A 829 3.11 -35.56 -27.84
C LEU A 829 2.54 -35.78 -26.44
N ARG A 830 2.80 -34.89 -25.47
CA ARG A 830 2.16 -34.92 -24.14
C ARG A 830 0.67 -34.56 -24.19
N ARG A 831 0.25 -33.70 -25.12
CA ARG A 831 -1.16 -33.43 -25.42
C ARG A 831 -1.83 -34.68 -26.01
N ILE A 832 -1.22 -35.31 -27.01
CA ILE A 832 -1.70 -36.57 -27.59
C ILE A 832 -1.71 -37.71 -26.56
N HIS A 833 -0.90 -37.67 -25.50
CA HIS A 833 -0.99 -38.65 -24.41
C HIS A 833 -2.23 -38.50 -23.52
N ARG A 834 -2.90 -37.33 -23.50
CA ARG A 834 -4.15 -37.08 -22.76
C ARG A 834 -5.40 -37.47 -23.55
N GLU A 835 -5.34 -37.39 -24.88
CA GLU A 835 -6.39 -37.86 -25.80
C GLU A 835 -6.14 -39.35 -26.12
N LYS A 836 -7.12 -40.24 -25.91
CA LYS A 836 -6.90 -41.70 -26.02
C LYS A 836 -6.77 -42.18 -27.48
N ASP A 837 -5.58 -42.07 -28.06
CA ASP A 837 -5.22 -42.68 -29.36
C ASP A 837 -4.12 -43.76 -29.20
N GLU A 838 -4.48 -45.01 -29.48
CA GLU A 838 -3.55 -46.16 -29.41
C GLU A 838 -2.45 -46.13 -30.48
N GLY A 839 -2.68 -45.45 -31.61
CA GLY A 839 -1.68 -45.30 -32.69
C GLY A 839 -0.48 -44.47 -32.22
N ALA A 840 -0.76 -43.35 -31.54
CA ALA A 840 0.27 -42.48 -30.98
C ALA A 840 1.10 -43.16 -29.88
N PHE A 841 0.50 -44.04 -29.08
CA PHE A 841 1.20 -44.78 -28.02
C PHE A 841 2.33 -45.67 -28.59
N ARG A 842 2.12 -46.30 -29.76
CA ARG A 842 3.14 -47.13 -30.42
C ARG A 842 4.30 -46.31 -30.98
N ILE A 843 4.00 -45.13 -31.53
CA ILE A 843 5.01 -44.18 -32.01
C ILE A 843 5.83 -43.67 -30.81
N LEU A 844 5.18 -43.28 -29.71
CA LEU A 844 5.82 -42.85 -28.47
C LEU A 844 6.80 -43.90 -27.91
N GLN A 845 6.44 -45.19 -27.90
CA GLN A 845 7.34 -46.28 -27.53
C GLN A 845 8.60 -46.31 -28.40
N ALA A 846 8.45 -46.27 -29.74
CA ALA A 846 9.57 -46.28 -30.67
C ALA A 846 10.49 -45.06 -30.52
N THR A 847 9.92 -43.85 -30.44
CA THR A 847 10.68 -42.61 -30.27
C THR A 847 11.44 -42.58 -28.94
N ARG A 848 10.86 -43.12 -27.85
CA ARG A 848 11.52 -43.19 -26.54
C ARG A 848 12.73 -44.12 -26.53
N VAL A 849 12.68 -45.23 -27.28
CA VAL A 849 13.84 -46.13 -27.51
C VAL A 849 14.92 -45.44 -28.34
N GLN A 850 14.56 -44.69 -29.39
CA GLN A 850 15.51 -43.91 -30.19
C GLN A 850 16.18 -42.78 -29.37
N LEU A 851 15.43 -42.02 -28.58
CA LEU A 851 15.96 -41.00 -27.68
C LEU A 851 16.95 -41.58 -26.66
N ALA A 852 16.63 -42.73 -26.05
CA ALA A 852 17.56 -43.43 -25.16
C ALA A 852 18.83 -43.92 -25.88
N SER A 853 18.74 -44.23 -27.18
CA SER A 853 19.90 -44.57 -28.01
C SER A 853 20.78 -43.35 -28.30
N LEU A 854 20.17 -42.22 -28.68
CA LEU A 854 20.87 -40.97 -28.95
C LEU A 854 21.52 -40.38 -27.69
N ALA A 855 20.86 -40.48 -26.53
CA ALA A 855 21.45 -40.07 -25.25
C ALA A 855 22.73 -40.87 -24.95
N ARG A 856 22.70 -42.22 -25.07
CA ARG A 856 23.90 -43.05 -24.90
C ARG A 856 25.01 -42.71 -25.89
N ALA A 857 24.67 -42.40 -27.14
CA ALA A 857 25.64 -41.97 -28.14
C ALA A 857 26.28 -40.61 -27.79
N ARG A 858 25.48 -39.63 -27.34
CA ARG A 858 25.95 -38.33 -26.83
C ARG A 858 26.89 -38.50 -25.63
N ASP A 859 26.51 -39.35 -24.67
CA ASP A 859 27.29 -39.55 -23.45
C ASP A 859 28.63 -40.23 -23.77
N THR A 860 28.62 -41.20 -24.71
CA THR A 860 29.84 -41.82 -25.26
C THR A 860 30.73 -40.78 -25.95
N LEU A 861 30.18 -39.95 -26.84
CA LEU A 861 30.92 -38.87 -27.51
C LEU A 861 31.47 -37.84 -26.53
N SER A 862 30.75 -37.53 -25.45
CA SER A 862 31.18 -36.60 -24.40
C SER A 862 32.34 -37.17 -23.59
N GLN A 863 32.29 -38.48 -23.29
CA GLN A 863 33.40 -39.18 -22.66
C GLN A 863 34.64 -39.22 -23.56
N THR A 864 34.49 -39.57 -24.85
CA THR A 864 35.59 -39.52 -25.83
C THR A 864 36.18 -38.12 -25.93
N LEU A 865 35.35 -37.07 -26.00
CA LEU A 865 35.81 -35.67 -26.03
C LEU A 865 36.63 -35.31 -24.78
N HIS A 866 36.18 -35.74 -23.59
CA HIS A 866 36.91 -35.52 -22.35
C HIS A 866 38.26 -36.26 -22.31
N GLU A 867 38.29 -37.50 -22.79
CA GLU A 867 39.53 -38.30 -22.93
C GLU A 867 40.50 -37.63 -23.92
N THR A 868 40.03 -37.16 -25.07
CA THR A 868 40.84 -36.41 -26.05
C THR A 868 41.34 -35.07 -25.48
N GLN A 869 40.53 -34.34 -24.70
CA GLN A 869 40.97 -33.12 -24.03
C GLN A 869 42.07 -33.39 -22.98
N LEU A 870 41.96 -34.48 -22.22
CA LEU A 870 43.00 -34.94 -21.29
C LEU A 870 44.30 -35.34 -22.01
N GLU A 871 44.21 -36.00 -23.16
CA GLU A 871 45.36 -36.38 -23.98
C GLU A 871 46.02 -35.17 -24.65
N LEU A 872 45.24 -34.19 -25.11
CA LEU A 872 45.73 -32.91 -25.61
C LEU A 872 46.44 -32.12 -24.50
N ALA A 873 45.88 -32.06 -23.29
CA ALA A 873 46.50 -31.38 -22.15
C ALA A 873 47.84 -32.02 -21.76
N ARG A 874 47.91 -33.37 -21.68
CA ARG A 874 49.16 -34.11 -21.45
C ARG A 874 50.19 -33.85 -22.55
N THR A 875 49.75 -33.79 -23.80
CA THR A 875 50.57 -33.46 -24.97
C THR A 875 51.15 -32.04 -24.88
N GLN A 876 50.32 -31.07 -24.49
CA GLN A 876 50.73 -29.68 -24.26
C GLN A 876 51.83 -29.61 -23.18
N THR A 877 51.61 -30.23 -22.02
CA THR A 877 52.61 -30.28 -20.93
C THR A 877 53.93 -30.89 -21.39
N ALA A 878 53.90 -32.01 -22.12
CA ALA A 878 55.10 -32.68 -22.62
C ALA A 878 55.85 -31.86 -23.69
N LEU A 879 55.14 -31.01 -24.44
CA LEU A 879 55.74 -30.07 -25.39
C LEU A 879 56.43 -28.92 -24.65
N ASP A 880 55.78 -28.36 -23.63
CA ASP A 880 56.33 -27.27 -22.81
C ASP A 880 57.57 -27.70 -22.02
N GLU A 881 57.55 -28.88 -21.39
CA GLU A 881 58.74 -29.49 -20.75
C GLU A 881 59.92 -29.64 -21.74
N ALA A 882 59.64 -30.10 -22.97
CA ALA A 882 60.67 -30.27 -23.99
C ALA A 882 61.24 -28.92 -24.47
N LEU A 883 60.40 -27.89 -24.59
CA LEU A 883 60.83 -26.52 -24.90
C LEU A 883 61.64 -25.91 -23.76
N GLU A 884 61.31 -26.20 -22.51
CA GLU A 884 62.04 -25.71 -21.34
C GLU A 884 63.42 -26.39 -21.19
N MET A 885 63.52 -27.70 -21.42
CA MET A 885 64.82 -28.39 -21.49
C MET A 885 65.72 -27.84 -22.61
N LEU A 886 65.14 -27.46 -23.76
CA LEU A 886 65.86 -26.80 -24.85
C LEU A 886 66.32 -25.38 -24.49
N ARG A 887 65.53 -24.63 -23.72
CA ARG A 887 65.91 -23.30 -23.19
C ARG A 887 67.04 -23.41 -22.17
N MET A 888 66.92 -24.30 -21.19
CA MET A 888 67.95 -24.57 -20.17
C MET A 888 69.32 -24.90 -20.78
N ARG A 889 69.35 -25.74 -21.83
CA ARG A 889 70.61 -26.12 -22.49
C ARG A 889 71.19 -25.08 -23.45
N ARG A 890 70.42 -24.08 -23.91
CA ARG A 890 70.98 -22.93 -24.63
C ARG A 890 71.81 -22.00 -23.74
N GLY A 891 71.68 -22.08 -22.41
CA GLY A 891 72.56 -21.39 -21.46
C GLY A 891 73.94 -22.07 -21.27
N ASN A 892 74.05 -23.37 -21.53
CA ASN A 892 75.26 -24.17 -21.32
C ASN A 892 75.73 -24.82 -22.64
N GLY A 893 76.53 -24.09 -23.40
CA GLY A 893 76.82 -24.40 -24.81
C GLY A 893 77.64 -25.67 -25.07
N GLN A 894 76.97 -26.80 -25.29
CA GLN A 894 77.49 -27.93 -26.08
C GLN A 894 76.41 -28.56 -26.99
N PRO A 895 76.70 -28.82 -28.27
CA PRO A 895 75.81 -29.56 -29.17
C PRO A 895 76.15 -31.06 -29.22
N THR A 896 75.15 -31.94 -29.14
CA THR A 896 75.30 -33.38 -29.42
C THR A 896 74.25 -33.87 -30.44
N PRO A 897 74.61 -34.64 -31.50
CA PRO A 897 73.69 -34.90 -32.62
C PRO A 897 72.65 -36.01 -32.40
N GLU A 898 72.76 -36.80 -31.32
CA GLU A 898 72.00 -38.06 -31.19
C GLU A 898 70.55 -37.88 -30.67
N LEU A 899 70.25 -36.78 -29.97
CA LEU A 899 68.89 -36.52 -29.46
C LEU A 899 67.86 -36.28 -30.58
N GLY A 900 68.30 -35.83 -31.77
CA GLY A 900 67.42 -35.46 -32.88
C GLY A 900 66.52 -36.61 -33.36
N ARG A 901 66.97 -37.86 -33.26
CA ARG A 901 66.16 -39.03 -33.67
C ARG A 901 65.14 -39.46 -32.61
N GLY A 902 65.45 -39.29 -31.33
CA GLY A 902 64.54 -39.60 -30.22
C GLY A 902 63.39 -38.61 -30.11
N LEU A 903 63.72 -37.30 -30.08
CA LEU A 903 62.73 -36.24 -29.95
C LEU A 903 61.77 -36.20 -31.15
N THR A 904 62.30 -36.34 -32.37
CA THR A 904 61.49 -36.39 -33.60
C THR A 904 60.59 -37.64 -33.67
N ARG A 905 60.98 -38.78 -33.06
CA ARG A 905 60.09 -39.94 -32.94
C ARG A 905 58.95 -39.69 -31.96
N ARG A 906 59.21 -39.08 -30.80
CA ARG A 906 58.16 -38.71 -29.82
C ARG A 906 57.18 -37.70 -30.42
N LEU A 907 57.66 -36.63 -31.04
CA LEU A 907 56.81 -35.64 -31.71
C LEU A 907 55.99 -36.24 -32.87
N LYS A 908 56.57 -37.14 -33.68
CA LYS A 908 55.82 -37.84 -34.74
C LYS A 908 54.82 -38.89 -34.21
N SER A 909 54.97 -39.36 -32.98
CA SER A 909 53.98 -40.20 -32.30
C SER A 909 52.80 -39.36 -31.81
N ILE A 910 53.12 -38.19 -31.26
CA ILE A 910 52.16 -37.23 -30.67
C ILE A 910 51.29 -36.55 -31.75
N VAL A 911 51.82 -36.32 -32.96
CA VAL A 911 51.07 -35.71 -34.08
C VAL A 911 50.28 -36.75 -34.92
N ARG A 912 50.24 -38.01 -34.48
CA ARG A 912 49.56 -39.14 -35.18
C ARG A 912 48.46 -39.83 -34.39
N GLY A 913 48.42 -39.63 -33.07
CA GLY A 913 47.22 -39.83 -32.27
C GLY A 913 46.39 -38.54 -32.30
#